data_AF-A0A7V5PZ52-F1
#
_entry.id   AF-A0A7V5PZ52-F1
#
_cell.length_a   1.000
_cell.length_b   1.000
_cell.length_c   1.000
_cell.angle_alpha   90.00
_cell.angle_beta   90.00
_cell.angle_gamma   90.00
#
_symmetry.space_group_name_H-M   'P 1'
#
loop_
_entity.id
_entity.type
_entity.pdbx_description
1 polymer ?
#
loop_
_entity_poly.entity_id
_entity_poly.type
_entity_poly.pdbx_seq_one_letter_code
_entity_poly.pdbx_strand_id
1 'polypeptide(L)'
;MTHKIDQLFRRTEKQIRDLLIGDFSDRAKQVGFEELLHLAIRQTTDQVRTDFNALAYKSYRSATNVFLDKIPKSWLERLIPPETRAAFEEVHYPSPPTFLKFDAGRLSIVTEESPEGPYVFDIPINPFQHLNLSDDEKRELIERIVFPPLTEKEVDEILQREVTLPDGNKVNWAERLDRLSSQIPNKQIAFNELVRGYADGENLQKLKSRIKPLVSGIESAAKRVARTEGMRVAEQMQRKSWDDLGDMFDGAQIIAVLDVNTRPHHATRNGTIYYKDADKANGTTRKTMAELPDLPDEPNCRCWTSPVLSPPGEWKDDPATHASHASGAADPKTVSDWFATARPLERKVVVGVQRYNLVAEKLNGVREPEWSDFIDDNGKLLSADKLLKETALQRQARKERLDKTIRERGRLLSTISRKGFESPTRRPTRLTNITFTGVFDPSDMASLTGERVRLAILNGVKGEKQTRAVGKIIREYIEHPDVAMANKRISELKERRSVATSKKQLDVVAKLGAEIDELHSRIVNVRRTRYLMVMRNVRDMGHPKPMPFTAGSDTAAEKLLIESQRFFPFDWIGRSMRYGPIRALTQKNKSYYDHAQETLSINPWDREQRATAVHELVHRFEAIIPGFLKLEGAHYNFRTRRSKQRTAKGDPPFPMYRDTWMGSRKQGPGDYMGRYYPQENAYEISTMS
;
A
#
# COMPACT_ATOMS: atom_id res chain seq x y z
N MET A 1 -2.41 -2.94 -0.19
CA MET A 1 -2.66 -4.27 0.44
C MET A 1 -1.81 -4.38 1.70
N THR A 2 -0.48 -4.31 1.58
CA THR A 2 0.49 -4.30 2.70
C THR A 2 0.14 -3.37 3.85
N HIS A 3 -0.21 -2.11 3.57
CA HIS A 3 -0.58 -1.14 4.62
C HIS A 3 -1.88 -1.50 5.35
N LYS A 4 -2.83 -2.14 4.66
CA LYS A 4 -4.12 -2.53 5.23
C LYS A 4 -3.99 -3.80 6.09
N ILE A 5 -3.13 -4.75 5.69
CA ILE A 5 -2.73 -5.92 6.50
C ILE A 5 -2.07 -5.45 7.81
N ASP A 6 -1.17 -4.48 7.70
CA ASP A 6 -0.45 -3.88 8.84
C ASP A 6 -1.41 -3.15 9.82
N GLN A 7 -2.40 -2.41 9.30
CA GLN A 7 -3.48 -1.84 10.12
C GLN A 7 -4.34 -2.91 10.82
N LEU A 8 -4.60 -4.04 10.15
CA LEU A 8 -5.37 -5.15 10.71
C LEU A 8 -4.66 -5.77 11.93
N PHE A 9 -3.37 -6.04 11.77
CA PHE A 9 -2.54 -6.60 12.83
C PHE A 9 -2.48 -5.68 14.05
N ARG A 10 -2.29 -4.39 13.85
CA ARG A 10 -2.23 -3.41 14.95
C ARG A 10 -3.57 -3.24 15.65
N ARG A 11 -4.69 -3.36 14.92
CA ARG A 11 -6.03 -3.31 15.49
C ARG A 11 -6.32 -4.54 16.36
N THR A 12 -5.91 -5.72 15.89
CA THR A 12 -5.99 -6.98 16.62
C THR A 12 -5.11 -6.95 17.86
N GLU A 13 -3.86 -6.51 17.74
CA GLU A 13 -2.94 -6.36 18.87
C GLU A 13 -3.50 -5.42 19.94
N LYS A 14 -4.10 -4.30 19.51
CA LYS A 14 -4.78 -3.38 20.40
C LYS A 14 -5.98 -4.02 21.08
N GLN A 15 -6.82 -4.77 20.37
CA GLN A 15 -7.97 -5.46 20.97
C GLN A 15 -7.55 -6.52 21.99
N ILE A 16 -6.51 -7.31 21.70
CA ILE A 16 -5.92 -8.26 22.65
C ILE A 16 -5.40 -7.51 23.89
N ARG A 17 -4.70 -6.40 23.67
CA ARG A 17 -4.13 -5.59 24.76
C ARG A 17 -5.21 -4.92 25.60
N ASP A 18 -6.25 -4.38 24.98
CA ASP A 18 -7.38 -3.75 25.67
C ASP A 18 -8.23 -4.78 26.42
N LEU A 19 -8.37 -6.00 25.86
CA LEU A 19 -8.96 -7.15 26.57
C LEU A 19 -8.12 -7.53 27.78
N LEU A 20 -6.80 -7.62 27.66
CA LEU A 20 -5.91 -8.04 28.76
C LEU A 20 -5.66 -6.97 29.84
N ILE A 21 -5.87 -5.68 29.53
CA ILE A 21 -5.52 -4.56 30.44
C ILE A 21 -6.75 -3.87 31.06
N GLY A 22 -7.95 -3.97 30.45
CA GLY A 22 -9.19 -3.36 30.97
C GLY A 22 -10.15 -4.37 31.63
N ASP A 23 -10.77 -4.00 32.75
CA ASP A 23 -11.82 -4.74 33.52
C ASP A 23 -11.57 -6.25 33.78
N PHE A 24 -10.33 -6.69 33.56
CA PHE A 24 -9.94 -8.10 33.55
C PHE A 24 -9.96 -8.73 34.94
N SER A 25 -9.70 -7.91 35.97
CA SER A 25 -9.74 -8.33 37.39
C SER A 25 -11.12 -8.87 37.79
N ASP A 26 -12.20 -8.21 37.37
CA ASP A 26 -13.52 -8.47 37.94
C ASP A 26 -14.30 -9.55 37.18
N ARG A 27 -14.05 -9.68 35.88
CA ARG A 27 -14.52 -10.81 35.09
C ARG A 27 -13.72 -12.09 35.37
N ALA A 28 -12.40 -12.02 35.53
CA ALA A 28 -11.58 -13.20 35.84
C ALA A 28 -11.96 -13.88 37.17
N LYS A 29 -12.50 -13.11 38.13
CA LYS A 29 -13.06 -13.62 39.39
C LYS A 29 -14.37 -14.41 39.21
N GLN A 30 -15.16 -14.15 38.17
CA GLN A 30 -16.49 -14.75 37.98
C GLN A 30 -16.48 -15.98 37.08
N VAL A 31 -15.65 -15.98 36.03
CA VAL A 31 -15.68 -17.03 34.97
C VAL A 31 -14.39 -17.86 34.95
N GLY A 32 -13.42 -17.55 35.81
CA GLY A 32 -12.10 -18.16 35.77
C GLY A 32 -11.21 -17.55 34.68
N PHE A 33 -9.94 -17.35 35.01
CA PHE A 33 -8.96 -16.72 34.12
C PHE A 33 -8.76 -17.51 32.81
N GLU A 34 -8.79 -18.84 32.88
CA GLU A 34 -8.60 -19.71 31.71
C GLU A 34 -9.76 -19.61 30.71
N GLU A 35 -11.01 -19.59 31.17
CA GLU A 35 -12.18 -19.56 30.30
C GLU A 35 -12.32 -18.21 29.57
N LEU A 36 -11.96 -17.11 30.24
CA LEU A 36 -11.90 -15.78 29.63
C LEU A 36 -10.75 -15.61 28.63
N LEU A 37 -9.59 -16.19 28.91
CA LEU A 37 -8.46 -16.20 27.98
C LEU A 37 -8.79 -17.03 26.73
N HIS A 38 -9.46 -18.18 26.89
CA HIS A 38 -9.97 -18.99 25.78
C HIS A 38 -11.01 -18.23 24.93
N LEU A 39 -11.94 -17.50 25.56
CA LEU A 39 -12.95 -16.71 24.85
C LEU A 39 -12.31 -15.56 24.06
N ALA A 40 -11.34 -14.85 24.67
CA ALA A 40 -10.62 -13.74 24.06
C ALA A 40 -9.77 -14.21 22.88
N ILE A 41 -9.06 -15.34 23.00
CA ILE A 41 -8.27 -15.93 21.92
C ILE A 41 -9.20 -16.35 20.78
N ARG A 42 -10.30 -17.05 21.06
CA ARG A 42 -11.24 -17.53 20.03
C ARG A 42 -11.89 -16.39 19.26
N GLN A 43 -12.40 -15.37 19.96
CA GLN A 43 -12.95 -14.17 19.32
C GLN A 43 -11.92 -13.43 18.46
N THR A 44 -10.68 -13.36 18.94
CA THR A 44 -9.59 -12.71 18.19
C THR A 44 -9.22 -13.51 16.95
N THR A 45 -9.14 -14.84 17.03
CA THR A 45 -8.84 -15.72 15.89
C THR A 45 -9.94 -15.65 14.83
N ASP A 46 -11.22 -15.67 15.23
CA ASP A 46 -12.35 -15.58 14.32
C ASP A 46 -12.46 -14.19 13.66
N GLN A 47 -12.16 -13.12 14.41
CA GLN A 47 -12.12 -11.75 13.89
C GLN A 47 -10.96 -11.55 12.92
N VAL A 48 -9.75 -12.03 13.24
CA VAL A 48 -8.58 -11.99 12.34
C VAL A 48 -8.86 -12.76 11.07
N ARG A 49 -9.48 -13.94 11.16
CA ARG A 49 -9.87 -14.76 10.00
C ARG A 49 -10.86 -14.01 9.11
N THR A 50 -11.88 -13.40 9.69
CA THR A 50 -12.92 -12.63 8.98
C THR A 50 -12.33 -11.40 8.29
N ASP A 51 -11.54 -10.62 9.03
CA ASP A 51 -10.93 -9.39 8.53
C ASP A 51 -9.82 -9.65 7.49
N PHE A 52 -9.10 -10.77 7.62
CA PHE A 52 -8.10 -11.22 6.65
C PHE A 52 -8.77 -11.72 5.36
N ASN A 53 -9.87 -12.48 5.46
CA ASN A 53 -10.66 -12.92 4.31
C ASN A 53 -11.22 -11.73 3.51
N ALA A 54 -11.62 -10.65 4.19
CA ALA A 54 -12.03 -9.39 3.54
C ALA A 54 -10.88 -8.68 2.79
N LEU A 55 -9.63 -8.94 3.19
CA LEU A 55 -8.41 -8.29 2.67
C LEU A 55 -7.69 -9.09 1.56
N ALA A 56 -7.78 -10.42 1.59
CA ALA A 56 -7.20 -11.36 0.60
C ALA A 56 -7.85 -11.25 -0.81
N TYR A 57 -8.91 -10.47 -0.91
CA TYR A 57 -9.78 -10.17 -2.05
C TYR A 57 -9.11 -9.62 -3.35
N LYS A 58 -7.78 -9.49 -3.46
CA LYS A 58 -7.10 -8.98 -4.70
C LYS A 58 -6.05 -9.88 -5.37
N SER A 59 -5.69 -11.00 -4.76
CA SER A 59 -5.09 -12.19 -5.38
C SER A 59 -4.51 -12.99 -4.23
N TYR A 60 -5.04 -14.19 -4.02
CA TYR A 60 -4.81 -15.05 -2.86
C TYR A 60 -3.33 -15.08 -2.40
N ARG A 61 -2.38 -15.19 -3.33
CA ARG A 61 -0.94 -15.32 -3.03
C ARG A 61 -0.17 -14.01 -2.78
N SER A 62 -0.60 -12.86 -3.32
CA SER A 62 0.08 -11.58 -3.03
C SER A 62 -0.22 -11.10 -1.61
N ALA A 63 -1.37 -11.49 -1.05
CA ALA A 63 -1.70 -11.28 0.34
C ALA A 63 -0.87 -12.19 1.26
N THR A 64 -0.77 -13.49 0.95
CA THR A 64 0.03 -14.48 1.73
C THR A 64 1.51 -14.12 1.80
N ASN A 65 2.15 -13.81 0.68
CA ASN A 65 3.57 -13.46 0.67
C ASN A 65 3.84 -12.15 1.42
N VAL A 66 2.95 -11.15 1.29
CA VAL A 66 3.04 -9.87 2.00
C VAL A 66 2.75 -10.03 3.49
N PHE A 67 1.86 -10.94 3.87
CA PHE A 67 1.56 -11.29 5.25
C PHE A 67 2.80 -11.93 5.91
N LEU A 68 3.38 -12.96 5.29
CA LEU A 68 4.54 -13.67 5.84
C LEU A 68 5.82 -12.81 5.87
N ASP A 69 6.03 -11.91 4.89
CA ASP A 69 7.16 -10.96 4.90
C ASP A 69 7.07 -9.91 6.02
N LYS A 70 5.91 -9.77 6.67
CA LYS A 70 5.64 -8.74 7.67
C LYS A 70 5.45 -9.26 9.07
N ILE A 71 5.30 -10.57 9.26
CA ILE A 71 5.29 -11.16 10.59
C ILE A 71 6.73 -11.11 11.14
N PRO A 72 6.96 -10.45 12.30
CA PRO A 72 8.25 -10.50 12.97
C PRO A 72 8.68 -11.95 13.18
N LYS A 73 9.97 -12.26 13.02
CA LYS A 73 10.50 -13.63 13.15
C LYS A 73 10.08 -14.30 14.48
N SER A 74 9.96 -13.50 15.55
CA SER A 74 9.52 -13.90 16.89
C SER A 74 8.02 -14.22 17.03
N TRP A 75 7.18 -13.84 16.05
CA TRP A 75 5.76 -14.14 16.01
C TRP A 75 5.47 -15.41 15.21
N LEU A 76 6.27 -15.70 14.17
CA LEU A 76 6.22 -16.99 13.46
C LEU A 76 6.49 -18.17 14.42
N GLU A 77 7.25 -17.93 15.47
CA GLU A 77 7.55 -18.89 16.54
C GLU A 77 6.36 -19.17 17.49
N ARG A 78 5.25 -18.42 17.40
CA ARG A 78 4.15 -18.44 18.39
C ARG A 78 2.77 -18.82 17.84
N LEU A 79 2.65 -19.06 16.54
CA LEU A 79 1.39 -19.36 15.88
C LEU A 79 1.37 -20.84 15.53
N ILE A 80 0.67 -21.71 16.29
CA ILE A 80 -0.01 -22.99 15.89
C ILE A 80 -0.62 -23.76 17.11
N PRO A 81 -1.71 -24.56 16.94
CA PRO A 81 -2.78 -24.83 17.91
C PRO A 81 -2.57 -25.91 18.99
N PRO A 82 -3.53 -26.06 19.95
CA PRO A 82 -3.48 -26.92 21.16
C PRO A 82 -3.46 -28.45 20.96
N GLU A 83 -3.40 -28.95 19.73
CA GLU A 83 -3.56 -30.37 19.41
C GLU A 83 -2.36 -31.24 19.86
N THR A 84 -1.25 -30.59 20.25
CA THR A 84 -0.05 -31.23 20.81
C THR A 84 -0.14 -31.54 22.31
N ARG A 85 -1.28 -31.30 22.97
CA ARG A 85 -1.42 -31.37 24.45
C ARG A 85 -1.71 -32.78 25.01
N ALA A 86 -2.14 -33.74 24.19
CA ALA A 86 -2.50 -35.08 24.64
C ALA A 86 -1.31 -35.94 25.16
N ALA A 87 -0.08 -35.43 25.13
CA ALA A 87 1.10 -36.13 25.61
C ALA A 87 1.49 -35.83 27.07
N PHE A 88 0.75 -34.99 27.81
CA PHE A 88 1.22 -34.44 29.10
C PHE A 88 0.22 -34.45 30.27
N GLU A 89 -0.91 -35.16 30.16
CA GLU A 89 -2.00 -35.12 31.16
C GLU A 89 -1.84 -36.05 32.38
N GLU A 90 -0.63 -36.20 32.95
CA GLU A 90 -0.45 -36.87 34.25
C GLU A 90 0.50 -36.13 35.20
N VAL A 91 0.17 -34.90 35.64
CA VAL A 91 0.63 -34.41 36.96
C VAL A 91 -0.39 -33.42 37.53
N HIS A 92 -1.04 -33.78 38.64
CA HIS A 92 -1.78 -32.87 39.51
C HIS A 92 -0.86 -32.37 40.62
N TYR A 93 -0.69 -31.05 40.83
CA TYR A 93 -0.18 -30.49 42.10
C TYR A 93 -0.43 -28.97 42.26
N PRO A 94 -0.28 -28.41 43.49
CA PRO A 94 -1.19 -27.41 44.02
C PRO A 94 -0.41 -26.19 44.53
N SER A 95 -0.18 -25.18 43.70
CA SER A 95 0.04 -23.77 44.08
C SER A 95 0.43 -22.94 42.85
N PRO A 96 0.06 -21.65 42.78
CA PRO A 96 0.41 -20.78 41.66
C PRO A 96 1.92 -20.47 41.64
N PRO A 97 2.55 -20.39 40.44
CA PRO A 97 4.00 -20.20 40.31
C PRO A 97 4.45 -18.80 40.71
N THR A 98 5.61 -18.72 41.36
CA THR A 98 6.09 -17.48 41.99
C THR A 98 6.79 -16.54 41.00
N PHE A 99 7.62 -17.01 40.03
CA PHE A 99 8.21 -16.13 39.01
C PHE A 99 8.52 -16.85 37.66
N LEU A 100 8.40 -16.12 36.55
CA LEU A 100 8.73 -16.57 35.18
C LEU A 100 10.11 -16.06 34.76
N LYS A 101 11.00 -16.96 34.30
CA LYS A 101 12.31 -16.59 33.75
C LYS A 101 12.42 -16.97 32.27
N PHE A 102 12.86 -16.02 31.44
CA PHE A 102 13.14 -16.23 30.02
C PHE A 102 14.64 -16.25 29.77
N ASP A 103 15.16 -17.33 29.20
CA ASP A 103 16.56 -17.43 28.78
C ASP A 103 16.70 -18.36 27.56
N ALA A 104 17.54 -18.00 26.58
CA ALA A 104 17.87 -18.82 25.40
C ALA A 104 16.68 -19.49 24.65
N GLY A 105 15.53 -18.81 24.53
CA GLY A 105 14.36 -19.35 23.81
C GLY A 105 13.52 -20.35 24.62
N ARG A 106 13.79 -20.47 25.92
CA ARG A 106 13.03 -21.29 26.87
C ARG A 106 12.31 -20.40 27.87
N LEU A 107 11.09 -20.81 28.22
CA LEU A 107 10.36 -20.28 29.36
C LEU A 107 10.53 -21.28 30.50
N SER A 108 11.26 -20.88 31.54
CA SER A 108 11.44 -21.67 32.74
C SER A 108 10.48 -21.17 33.81
N ILE A 109 9.59 -22.05 34.26
CA ILE A 109 8.72 -21.81 35.42
C ILE A 109 9.46 -22.34 36.64
N VAL A 110 9.77 -21.44 37.58
CA VAL A 110 10.44 -21.79 38.84
C VAL A 110 9.43 -21.60 39.97
N THR A 111 9.13 -22.67 40.68
CA THR A 111 8.31 -22.61 41.91
C THR A 111 9.23 -22.48 43.13
N GLU A 112 8.82 -21.70 44.13
CA GLU A 112 9.56 -21.62 45.39
C GLU A 112 9.36 -22.88 46.24
N GLU A 113 10.48 -23.31 46.84
CA GLU A 113 10.65 -24.24 47.96
C GLU A 113 9.73 -25.49 47.97
N SER A 114 10.12 -26.48 47.18
CA SER A 114 9.96 -27.89 47.57
C SER A 114 11.15 -28.30 48.45
N PRO A 115 10.97 -29.19 49.44
CA PRO A 115 12.08 -29.76 50.23
C PRO A 115 13.14 -30.48 49.39
N GLU A 116 12.89 -30.72 48.09
CA GLU A 116 13.83 -31.35 47.15
C GLU A 116 14.56 -30.35 46.23
N GLY A 117 14.29 -29.04 46.36
CA GLY A 117 14.85 -27.98 45.51
C GLY A 117 13.86 -27.44 44.46
N PRO A 118 14.23 -26.37 43.71
CA PRO A 118 13.34 -25.73 42.75
C PRO A 118 13.06 -26.64 41.55
N TYR A 119 11.78 -26.88 41.26
CA TYR A 119 11.35 -27.52 40.03
C TYR A 119 11.47 -26.52 38.88
N VAL A 120 12.26 -26.87 37.86
CA VAL A 120 12.42 -26.08 36.64
C VAL A 120 11.67 -26.79 35.52
N PHE A 121 10.54 -26.23 35.10
CA PHE A 121 9.83 -26.73 33.92
C PHE A 121 10.31 -25.99 32.67
N ASP A 122 10.92 -26.73 31.75
CA ASP A 122 11.34 -26.21 30.45
C ASP A 122 10.23 -26.42 29.43
N ILE A 123 9.50 -25.36 29.10
CA ILE A 123 8.51 -25.40 28.01
C ILE A 123 9.21 -24.94 26.71
N PRO A 124 9.42 -25.83 25.72
CA PRO A 124 9.89 -25.40 24.41
C PRO A 124 8.80 -24.57 23.74
N ILE A 125 9.09 -23.29 23.48
CA ILE A 125 8.13 -22.33 22.90
C ILE A 125 7.89 -22.62 21.40
N ASN A 126 8.62 -23.57 20.79
CA ASN A 126 8.63 -23.77 19.35
C ASN A 126 8.46 -25.26 18.97
N PRO A 127 7.27 -25.70 18.51
CA PRO A 127 7.06 -27.08 18.05
C PRO A 127 7.90 -27.45 16.81
N PHE A 128 8.49 -26.46 16.12
CA PHE A 128 9.34 -26.64 14.94
C PHE A 128 10.83 -26.57 15.23
N GLN A 129 11.26 -26.29 16.47
CA GLN A 129 12.69 -26.27 16.82
C GLN A 129 13.35 -27.65 16.66
N HIS A 130 12.56 -28.72 16.75
CA HIS A 130 13.02 -30.10 16.58
C HIS A 130 13.00 -30.58 15.13
N LEU A 131 12.30 -29.87 14.22
CA LEU A 131 12.33 -30.18 12.81
C LEU A 131 13.47 -29.38 12.16
N ASN A 132 14.49 -30.09 11.67
CA ASN A 132 15.62 -29.51 10.91
C ASN A 132 15.16 -29.03 9.51
N LEU A 133 14.15 -28.16 9.47
CA LEU A 133 13.63 -27.54 8.26
C LEU A 133 14.38 -26.24 7.97
N SER A 134 14.69 -26.04 6.71
CA SER A 134 15.15 -24.76 6.16
C SER A 134 14.08 -23.67 6.34
N ASP A 135 14.49 -22.41 6.24
CA ASP A 135 13.56 -21.27 6.35
C ASP A 135 12.46 -21.30 5.26
N ASP A 136 12.78 -21.83 4.07
CA ASP A 136 11.80 -22.01 2.99
C ASP A 136 10.80 -23.12 3.32
N GLU A 137 11.24 -24.25 3.88
CA GLU A 137 10.35 -25.33 4.31
C GLU A 137 9.44 -24.91 5.48
N LYS A 138 9.96 -24.10 6.42
CA LYS A 138 9.14 -23.52 7.49
C LYS A 138 8.08 -22.58 6.94
N ARG A 139 8.44 -21.76 5.94
CA ARG A 139 7.50 -20.86 5.26
C ARG A 139 6.41 -21.65 4.55
N GLU A 140 6.78 -22.68 3.81
CA GLU A 140 5.86 -23.57 3.11
C GLU A 140 4.91 -24.29 4.09
N LEU A 141 5.43 -24.76 5.22
CA LEU A 141 4.62 -25.38 6.27
C LEU A 141 3.59 -24.41 6.87
N ILE A 142 4.00 -23.18 7.17
CA ILE A 142 3.08 -22.13 7.67
C ILE A 142 2.05 -21.75 6.60
N GLU A 143 2.46 -21.64 5.33
CA GLU A 143 1.54 -21.41 4.21
C GLU A 143 0.45 -22.49 4.16
N ARG A 144 0.82 -23.77 4.30
CA ARG A 144 -0.12 -24.89 4.30
C ARG A 144 -1.04 -24.94 5.53
N ILE A 145 -0.65 -24.33 6.64
CA ILE A 145 -1.49 -24.31 7.85
C ILE A 145 -2.46 -23.14 7.82
N VAL A 146 -2.00 -21.95 7.43
CA VAL A 146 -2.85 -20.76 7.35
C VAL A 146 -3.79 -20.83 6.13
N PHE A 147 -3.31 -21.43 5.04
CA PHE A 147 -4.05 -21.62 3.79
C PHE A 147 -3.95 -23.10 3.37
N PRO A 148 -4.69 -24.00 4.05
CA PRO A 148 -4.67 -25.40 3.66
C PRO A 148 -5.01 -25.54 2.18
N PRO A 149 -4.18 -26.26 1.39
CA PRO A 149 -4.54 -26.53 0.02
C PRO A 149 -5.83 -27.34 0.00
N LEU A 150 -6.57 -27.25 -1.10
CA LEU A 150 -7.75 -28.06 -1.29
C LEU A 150 -7.39 -29.55 -1.21
N THR A 151 -8.33 -30.34 -0.70
CA THR A 151 -8.20 -31.79 -0.85
C THR A 151 -8.33 -32.18 -2.33
N GLU A 152 -7.70 -33.28 -2.76
CA GLU A 152 -7.85 -33.79 -4.13
C GLU A 152 -9.33 -33.98 -4.50
N LYS A 153 -10.14 -34.46 -3.56
CA LYS A 153 -11.58 -34.63 -3.73
C LYS A 153 -12.30 -33.31 -4.04
N GLU A 154 -11.98 -32.23 -3.34
CA GLU A 154 -12.61 -30.93 -3.61
C GLU A 154 -12.20 -30.38 -4.98
N VAL A 155 -10.93 -30.54 -5.37
CA VAL A 155 -10.48 -30.11 -6.70
C VAL A 155 -11.15 -30.95 -7.79
N ASP A 156 -11.24 -32.27 -7.59
CA ASP A 156 -11.91 -33.21 -8.47
C ASP A 156 -13.37 -32.81 -8.72
N GLU A 157 -14.15 -32.61 -7.65
CA GLU A 157 -15.54 -32.18 -7.71
C GLU A 157 -15.70 -30.84 -8.47
N ILE A 158 -14.81 -29.88 -8.21
CA ILE A 158 -14.82 -28.58 -8.89
C ILE A 158 -14.56 -28.71 -10.40
N LEU A 159 -13.54 -29.49 -10.79
CA LEU A 159 -13.12 -29.62 -12.18
C LEU A 159 -14.08 -30.49 -13.01
N GLN A 160 -14.67 -31.53 -12.41
CA GLN A 160 -15.64 -32.41 -13.08
C GLN A 160 -17.01 -31.76 -13.30
N ARG A 161 -17.37 -30.76 -12.49
CA ARG A 161 -18.65 -30.03 -12.64
C ARG A 161 -18.84 -29.53 -14.08
N GLU A 162 -20.04 -29.67 -14.62
CA GLU A 162 -20.36 -29.08 -15.92
C GLU A 162 -20.33 -27.54 -15.85
N VAL A 163 -19.83 -26.91 -16.90
CA VAL A 163 -19.79 -25.45 -17.00
C VAL A 163 -20.84 -24.99 -17.99
N THR A 164 -21.67 -24.04 -17.57
CA THR A 164 -22.60 -23.36 -18.49
C THR A 164 -21.86 -22.26 -19.27
N LEU A 165 -21.82 -22.40 -20.58
CA LEU A 165 -21.20 -21.45 -21.50
C LEU A 165 -22.09 -20.22 -21.75
N PRO A 166 -21.56 -19.14 -22.35
CA PRO A 166 -22.34 -17.93 -22.65
C PRO A 166 -23.54 -18.14 -23.57
N ASP A 167 -23.55 -19.21 -24.37
CA ASP A 167 -24.65 -19.61 -25.25
C ASP A 167 -25.71 -20.48 -24.54
N GLY A 168 -25.53 -20.77 -23.24
CA GLY A 168 -26.40 -21.61 -22.43
C GLY A 168 -26.08 -23.10 -22.51
N ASN A 169 -25.16 -23.53 -23.38
CA ASN A 169 -24.76 -24.93 -23.48
C ASN A 169 -23.92 -25.32 -22.27
N LYS A 170 -24.21 -26.49 -21.70
CA LYS A 170 -23.35 -27.10 -20.68
C LYS A 170 -22.26 -27.91 -21.35
N VAL A 171 -21.04 -27.81 -20.86
CA VAL A 171 -19.91 -28.63 -21.30
C VAL A 171 -19.30 -29.38 -20.15
N ASN A 172 -18.97 -30.65 -20.39
CA ASN A 172 -18.23 -31.47 -19.45
C ASN A 172 -16.72 -31.13 -19.47
N TRP A 173 -15.95 -31.77 -18.59
CA TRP A 173 -14.51 -31.60 -18.50
C TRP A 173 -13.79 -31.80 -19.86
N ALA A 174 -14.11 -32.87 -20.57
CA ALA A 174 -13.40 -33.25 -21.78
C ALA A 174 -13.63 -32.24 -22.92
N GLU A 175 -14.87 -31.80 -23.11
CA GLU A 175 -15.25 -30.78 -24.09
C GLU A 175 -14.65 -29.41 -23.74
N ARG A 176 -14.62 -29.09 -22.45
CA ARG A 176 -14.00 -27.87 -21.95
C ARG A 176 -12.51 -27.87 -22.26
N LEU A 177 -11.81 -28.98 -22.04
CA LEU A 177 -10.38 -29.07 -22.30
C LEU A 177 -10.05 -28.96 -23.79
N ASP A 178 -10.88 -29.52 -24.69
CA ASP A 178 -10.75 -29.31 -26.14
C ASP A 178 -10.81 -27.84 -26.52
N ARG A 179 -11.72 -27.09 -25.90
CA ARG A 179 -11.85 -25.63 -26.12
C ARG A 179 -10.63 -24.86 -25.62
N LEU A 180 -9.96 -25.34 -24.57
CA LEU A 180 -8.72 -24.73 -24.06
C LEU A 180 -7.51 -25.11 -24.90
N SER A 181 -7.44 -26.36 -25.36
CA SER A 181 -6.34 -26.89 -26.14
C SER A 181 -6.71 -28.24 -26.77
N SER A 182 -6.97 -28.25 -28.07
CA SER A 182 -7.16 -29.49 -28.84
C SER A 182 -5.89 -30.36 -28.93
N GLN A 183 -4.75 -29.84 -28.46
CA GLN A 183 -3.45 -30.51 -28.45
C GLN A 183 -3.25 -31.42 -27.23
N ILE A 184 -4.27 -31.61 -26.38
CA ILE A 184 -4.20 -32.53 -25.23
C ILE A 184 -4.78 -33.88 -25.66
N PRO A 185 -3.94 -34.87 -26.03
CA PRO A 185 -4.43 -36.16 -26.52
C PRO A 185 -5.13 -36.96 -25.41
N ASN A 186 -4.62 -36.88 -24.18
CA ASN A 186 -5.18 -37.57 -23.03
C ASN A 186 -5.68 -36.57 -21.97
N LYS A 187 -6.98 -36.29 -22.03
CA LYS A 187 -7.67 -35.33 -21.17
C LYS A 187 -7.76 -35.78 -19.72
N GLN A 188 -7.76 -37.10 -19.48
CA GLN A 188 -7.79 -37.65 -18.14
C GLN A 188 -6.44 -37.47 -17.44
N ILE A 189 -5.32 -37.64 -18.16
CA ILE A 189 -4.00 -37.34 -17.58
C ILE A 189 -3.91 -35.86 -17.21
N ALA A 190 -4.34 -34.96 -18.09
CA ALA A 190 -4.35 -33.53 -17.79
C ALA A 190 -5.24 -33.17 -16.59
N PHE A 191 -6.38 -33.85 -16.45
CA PHE A 191 -7.24 -33.74 -15.28
C PHE A 191 -6.51 -34.14 -13.99
N ASN A 192 -5.96 -35.36 -13.96
CA ASN A 192 -5.28 -35.90 -12.78
C ASN A 192 -4.10 -35.00 -12.35
N GLU A 193 -3.33 -34.49 -13.33
CA GLU A 193 -2.21 -33.58 -13.07
C GLU A 193 -2.65 -32.22 -12.51
N LEU A 194 -3.81 -31.69 -12.94
CA LEU A 194 -4.38 -30.47 -12.35
C LEU A 194 -4.90 -30.72 -10.94
N VAL A 195 -5.65 -31.82 -10.72
CA VAL A 195 -6.15 -32.21 -9.40
C VAL A 195 -5.02 -32.30 -8.39
N ARG A 196 -4.00 -33.10 -8.72
CA ARG A 196 -2.81 -33.26 -7.90
C ARG A 196 -2.08 -31.95 -7.67
N GLY A 197 -1.83 -31.18 -8.73
CA GLY A 197 -1.11 -29.92 -8.63
C GLY A 197 -1.80 -28.90 -7.70
N TYR A 198 -3.13 -28.79 -7.76
CA TYR A 198 -3.86 -27.90 -6.83
C TYR A 198 -3.88 -28.44 -5.41
N ALA A 199 -4.03 -29.75 -5.23
CA ALA A 199 -4.00 -30.37 -3.90
C ALA A 199 -2.61 -30.25 -3.23
N ASP A 200 -1.55 -30.23 -4.04
CA ASP A 200 -0.18 -29.96 -3.60
C ASP A 200 0.09 -28.46 -3.37
N GLY A 201 -0.89 -27.57 -3.58
CA GLY A 201 -0.73 -26.12 -3.43
C GLY A 201 0.19 -25.50 -4.50
N GLU A 202 0.34 -26.13 -5.67
CA GLU A 202 1.21 -25.64 -6.72
C GLU A 202 0.72 -24.30 -7.29
N ASN A 203 1.69 -23.44 -7.63
CA ASN A 203 1.39 -22.18 -8.29
C ASN A 203 1.26 -22.34 -9.82
N LEU A 204 0.75 -21.31 -10.48
CA LEU A 204 0.54 -21.30 -11.93
C LEU A 204 1.78 -21.66 -12.77
N GLN A 205 3.01 -21.36 -12.31
CA GLN A 205 4.22 -21.75 -13.06
C GLN A 205 4.52 -23.24 -12.92
N LYS A 206 4.39 -23.80 -11.72
CA LYS A 206 4.54 -25.25 -11.47
C LYS A 206 3.47 -26.03 -12.26
N LEU A 207 2.21 -25.61 -12.16
CA LEU A 207 1.10 -26.18 -12.95
C LEU A 207 1.35 -26.07 -14.45
N LYS A 208 1.82 -24.91 -14.95
CA LYS A 208 2.20 -24.76 -16.36
C LYS A 208 3.28 -25.77 -16.76
N SER A 209 4.33 -25.93 -15.95
CA SER A 209 5.41 -26.89 -16.22
C SER A 209 4.89 -28.34 -16.25
N ARG A 210 3.94 -28.68 -15.37
CA ARG A 210 3.28 -29.98 -15.30
C ARG A 210 2.40 -30.28 -16.52
N ILE A 211 1.66 -29.27 -17.00
CA ILE A 211 0.78 -29.41 -18.18
C ILE A 211 1.56 -29.33 -19.50
N LYS A 212 2.73 -28.68 -19.53
CA LYS A 212 3.51 -28.45 -20.77
C LYS A 212 3.79 -29.72 -21.58
N PRO A 213 4.22 -30.85 -20.99
CA PRO A 213 4.39 -32.11 -21.73
C PRO A 213 3.09 -32.61 -22.38
N LEU A 214 1.93 -32.37 -21.76
CA LEU A 214 0.63 -32.86 -22.22
C LEU A 214 0.06 -32.06 -23.39
N VAL A 215 0.62 -30.88 -23.69
CA VAL A 215 0.24 -30.03 -24.82
C VAL A 215 1.35 -29.99 -25.88
N SER A 216 2.06 -31.11 -26.07
CA SER A 216 3.17 -31.22 -27.02
C SER A 216 4.28 -30.17 -26.82
N GLY A 217 4.51 -29.75 -25.57
CA GLY A 217 5.51 -28.73 -25.23
C GLY A 217 5.11 -27.28 -25.52
N ILE A 218 3.90 -27.03 -26.04
CA ILE A 218 3.45 -25.68 -26.43
C ILE A 218 3.18 -24.83 -25.18
N GLU A 219 4.08 -23.89 -24.90
CA GLU A 219 4.03 -23.09 -23.66
C GLU A 219 2.77 -22.23 -23.55
N SER A 220 2.28 -21.67 -24.65
CA SER A 220 1.08 -20.83 -24.65
C SER A 220 -0.19 -21.63 -24.32
N ALA A 221 -0.27 -22.88 -24.78
CA ALA A 221 -1.37 -23.80 -24.47
C ALA A 221 -1.33 -24.22 -23.01
N ALA A 222 -0.15 -24.61 -22.50
CA ALA A 222 0.03 -25.00 -21.09
C ALA A 222 -0.35 -23.86 -20.14
N LYS A 223 0.11 -22.64 -20.46
CA LYS A 223 -0.20 -21.43 -19.69
C LYS A 223 -1.69 -21.12 -19.70
N ARG A 224 -2.36 -21.28 -20.85
CA ARG A 224 -3.81 -21.05 -20.97
C ARG A 224 -4.62 -22.03 -20.14
N VAL A 225 -4.28 -23.33 -20.18
CA VAL A 225 -4.95 -24.37 -19.39
C VAL A 225 -4.75 -24.12 -17.90
N ALA A 226 -3.50 -24.01 -17.44
CA ALA A 226 -3.18 -23.80 -16.03
C ALA A 226 -3.83 -22.52 -15.48
N ARG A 227 -3.87 -21.43 -16.25
CA ARG A 227 -4.51 -20.18 -15.81
C ARG A 227 -6.02 -20.27 -15.78
N THR A 228 -6.64 -20.86 -16.80
CA THR A 228 -8.11 -20.89 -16.92
C THR A 228 -8.70 -21.83 -15.87
N GLU A 229 -8.15 -23.03 -15.71
CA GLU A 229 -8.64 -23.95 -14.68
C GLU A 229 -8.23 -23.51 -13.27
N GLY A 230 -7.11 -22.81 -13.11
CA GLY A 230 -6.75 -22.23 -11.81
C GLY A 230 -7.66 -21.13 -11.34
N MET A 231 -8.08 -20.26 -12.25
CA MET A 231 -9.12 -19.28 -11.94
C MET A 231 -10.45 -19.95 -11.63
N ARG A 232 -10.77 -21.07 -12.28
CA ARG A 232 -11.99 -21.84 -11.99
C ARG A 232 -12.00 -22.41 -10.58
N VAL A 233 -10.90 -23.06 -10.19
CA VAL A 233 -10.75 -23.62 -8.84
C VAL A 233 -10.84 -22.50 -7.80
N ALA A 234 -10.09 -21.41 -7.99
CA ALA A 234 -10.11 -20.26 -7.09
C ALA A 234 -11.50 -19.61 -6.97
N GLU A 235 -12.21 -19.45 -8.09
CA GLU A 235 -13.56 -18.90 -8.13
C GLU A 235 -14.57 -19.78 -7.37
N GLN A 236 -14.55 -21.09 -7.57
CA GLN A 236 -15.48 -22.01 -6.90
C GLN A 236 -15.19 -22.09 -5.39
N MET A 237 -13.91 -22.09 -5.00
CA MET A 237 -13.53 -21.95 -3.59
C MET A 237 -14.05 -20.66 -2.97
N GLN A 238 -13.88 -19.55 -3.69
CA GLN A 238 -14.35 -18.25 -3.23
C GLN A 238 -15.87 -18.27 -3.04
N ARG A 239 -16.61 -18.85 -3.98
CA ARG A 239 -18.07 -19.01 -3.87
C ARG A 239 -18.47 -19.87 -2.68
N LYS A 240 -17.81 -21.01 -2.45
CA LYS A 240 -18.06 -21.88 -1.28
C LYS A 240 -17.86 -21.12 0.04
N SER A 241 -16.84 -20.26 0.12
CA SER A 241 -16.60 -19.43 1.32
C SER A 241 -17.67 -18.36 1.57
N TRP A 242 -18.52 -18.06 0.59
CA TRP A 242 -19.60 -17.10 0.78
C TRP A 242 -20.79 -17.68 1.53
N ASP A 243 -20.94 -19.00 1.52
CA ASP A 243 -21.96 -19.67 2.33
C ASP A 243 -21.74 -19.39 3.82
N ASP A 244 -20.47 -19.24 4.24
CA ASP A 244 -20.09 -18.87 5.62
C ASP A 244 -20.46 -17.42 5.99
N LEU A 245 -20.78 -16.56 5.02
CA LEU A 245 -21.20 -15.18 5.27
C LEU A 245 -22.69 -15.09 5.69
N GLY A 246 -23.45 -16.18 5.54
CA GLY A 246 -24.85 -16.26 5.96
C GLY A 246 -25.72 -15.15 5.36
N ASP A 247 -26.42 -14.42 6.23
CA ASP A 247 -27.34 -13.33 5.85
C ASP A 247 -26.62 -12.05 5.39
N MET A 248 -25.30 -11.96 5.56
CA MET A 248 -24.53 -10.85 5.03
C MET A 248 -24.30 -10.96 3.52
N PHE A 249 -24.52 -12.14 2.92
CA PHE A 249 -24.31 -12.36 1.49
C PHE A 249 -25.58 -12.06 0.68
N ASP A 250 -25.57 -10.95 -0.05
CA ASP A 250 -26.70 -10.47 -0.87
C ASP A 250 -26.67 -11.02 -2.31
N GLY A 251 -25.47 -11.38 -2.79
CA GLY A 251 -25.25 -11.82 -4.16
C GLY A 251 -23.80 -11.76 -4.61
N ALA A 252 -23.57 -11.91 -5.91
CA ALA A 252 -22.25 -11.90 -6.53
C ALA A 252 -22.14 -10.86 -7.66
N GLN A 253 -21.07 -10.08 -7.67
CA GLN A 253 -20.75 -9.15 -8.74
C GLN A 253 -19.66 -9.73 -9.65
N ILE A 254 -19.88 -9.75 -10.96
CA ILE A 254 -18.83 -10.10 -11.92
C ILE A 254 -17.83 -8.95 -12.03
N ILE A 255 -16.54 -9.27 -11.92
CA ILE A 255 -15.44 -8.33 -12.15
C ILE A 255 -14.58 -8.83 -13.30
N ALA A 256 -14.30 -7.94 -14.25
CA ALA A 256 -13.38 -8.17 -15.36
C ALA A 256 -12.15 -7.27 -15.21
N VAL A 257 -11.01 -7.70 -15.78
CA VAL A 257 -9.75 -6.94 -15.73
C VAL A 257 -9.82 -5.63 -16.52
N LEU A 258 -10.72 -5.53 -17.50
CA LEU A 258 -10.92 -4.35 -18.36
C LEU A 258 -9.61 -3.84 -19.01
N ASP A 259 -8.79 -4.75 -19.53
CA ASP A 259 -7.66 -4.38 -20.39
C ASP A 259 -7.94 -4.68 -21.87
N VAL A 260 -6.94 -4.45 -22.73
CA VAL A 260 -7.00 -4.70 -24.18
C VAL A 260 -7.30 -6.15 -24.60
N ASN A 261 -7.19 -7.10 -23.67
CA ASN A 261 -7.47 -8.52 -23.90
C ASN A 261 -8.82 -8.94 -23.28
N THR A 262 -9.60 -7.99 -22.77
CA THR A 262 -10.95 -8.25 -22.26
C THR A 262 -11.92 -8.28 -23.42
N ARG A 263 -12.59 -9.41 -23.64
CA ARG A 263 -13.58 -9.53 -24.70
C ARG A 263 -14.75 -8.57 -24.45
N PRO A 264 -15.35 -7.98 -25.49
CA PRO A 264 -16.38 -6.96 -25.32
C PRO A 264 -17.57 -7.39 -24.46
N HIS A 265 -18.10 -8.60 -24.63
CA HIS A 265 -19.21 -9.09 -23.79
C HIS A 265 -18.81 -9.35 -22.32
N HIS A 266 -17.53 -9.58 -22.04
CA HIS A 266 -17.03 -9.65 -20.65
C HIS A 266 -16.92 -8.26 -20.04
N ALA A 267 -16.43 -7.28 -20.81
CA ALA A 267 -16.41 -5.88 -20.39
C ALA A 267 -17.83 -5.37 -20.10
N THR A 268 -18.82 -5.74 -20.92
CA THR A 268 -20.23 -5.39 -20.69
C THR A 268 -20.81 -6.05 -19.43
N ARG A 269 -20.38 -7.28 -19.09
CA ARG A 269 -20.83 -7.97 -17.87
C ARG A 269 -20.16 -7.45 -16.59
N ASN A 270 -19.03 -6.76 -16.69
CA ASN A 270 -18.34 -6.20 -15.53
C ASN A 270 -19.27 -5.31 -14.70
N GLY A 271 -19.32 -5.55 -13.40
CA GLY A 271 -20.20 -4.84 -12.47
C GLY A 271 -21.62 -5.39 -12.37
N THR A 272 -22.01 -6.35 -13.21
CA THR A 272 -23.34 -7.00 -13.11
C THR A 272 -23.43 -7.77 -11.80
N ILE A 273 -24.48 -7.51 -11.04
CA ILE A 273 -24.77 -8.17 -9.75
C ILE A 273 -25.86 -9.23 -9.97
N TYR A 274 -25.64 -10.42 -9.42
CA TYR A 274 -26.56 -11.54 -9.38
C TYR A 274 -26.93 -11.76 -7.91
N TYR A 275 -28.22 -11.60 -7.57
CA TYR A 275 -28.69 -11.60 -6.19
C TYR A 275 -29.09 -13.00 -5.73
N LYS A 276 -28.86 -13.30 -4.45
CA LYS A 276 -29.30 -14.55 -3.81
C LYS A 276 -30.83 -14.63 -3.81
N ASP A 277 -31.47 -13.55 -3.37
CA ASP A 277 -32.94 -13.45 -3.32
C ASP A 277 -33.46 -12.63 -4.50
N ALA A 278 -34.40 -13.22 -5.25
CA ALA A 278 -34.96 -12.64 -6.46
C ALA A 278 -36.03 -11.56 -6.18
N ASP A 279 -36.04 -10.96 -4.99
CA ASP A 279 -37.08 -10.02 -4.61
C ASP A 279 -37.14 -8.85 -5.59
N LYS A 280 -38.36 -8.58 -6.06
CA LYS A 280 -38.66 -7.53 -7.04
C LYS A 280 -38.51 -6.16 -6.39
N ALA A 281 -37.29 -5.68 -6.21
CA ALA A 281 -37.09 -4.28 -5.92
C ALA A 281 -37.51 -3.46 -7.16
N ASN A 282 -38.54 -2.62 -7.01
CA ASN A 282 -38.98 -1.62 -7.98
C ASN A 282 -39.48 -2.15 -9.34
N GLY A 283 -40.05 -3.36 -9.40
CA GLY A 283 -40.72 -3.87 -10.60
C GLY A 283 -39.80 -4.28 -11.75
N THR A 284 -38.47 -4.18 -11.58
CA THR A 284 -37.48 -4.75 -12.50
C THR A 284 -36.99 -6.10 -11.98
N THR A 285 -37.05 -7.14 -12.81
CA THR A 285 -36.50 -8.47 -12.50
C THR A 285 -34.98 -8.34 -12.29
N ARG A 286 -34.51 -8.55 -11.06
CA ARG A 286 -33.09 -8.65 -10.75
C ARG A 286 -32.54 -9.97 -11.30
N LYS A 287 -31.28 -9.98 -11.74
CA LYS A 287 -30.60 -11.23 -12.08
C LYS A 287 -30.35 -12.03 -10.81
N THR A 288 -30.59 -13.33 -10.88
CA THR A 288 -30.48 -14.27 -9.77
C THR A 288 -29.15 -15.01 -9.81
N MET A 289 -28.70 -15.55 -8.68
CA MET A 289 -27.49 -16.41 -8.64
C MET A 289 -27.56 -17.61 -9.61
N ALA A 290 -28.76 -18.07 -9.99
CA ALA A 290 -28.93 -19.12 -11.00
C ALA A 290 -28.56 -18.68 -12.42
N GLU A 291 -28.62 -17.37 -12.72
CA GLU A 291 -28.21 -16.79 -14.00
C GLU A 291 -26.72 -16.42 -14.04
N LEU A 292 -26.00 -16.53 -12.90
CA LEU A 292 -24.59 -16.22 -12.82
C LEU A 292 -23.78 -17.25 -13.63
N PRO A 293 -23.00 -16.84 -14.65
CA PRO A 293 -22.17 -17.77 -15.40
C PRO A 293 -21.08 -18.40 -14.51
N ASP A 294 -20.72 -19.64 -14.84
CA ASP A 294 -19.59 -20.33 -14.25
C ASP A 294 -18.29 -19.74 -14.80
N LEU A 295 -17.63 -18.90 -14.00
CA LEU A 295 -16.37 -18.27 -14.40
C LEU A 295 -15.18 -19.17 -14.06
N PRO A 296 -14.14 -19.18 -14.91
CA PRO A 296 -14.11 -18.66 -16.27
C PRO A 296 -14.94 -19.53 -17.24
N ASP A 297 -15.76 -18.85 -18.04
CA ASP A 297 -16.72 -19.42 -18.99
C ASP A 297 -16.15 -19.60 -20.41
N GLU A 298 -14.97 -19.04 -20.69
CA GLU A 298 -14.31 -19.13 -22.00
C GLU A 298 -12.78 -19.23 -21.86
N PRO A 299 -12.07 -19.75 -22.88
CA PRO A 299 -10.60 -19.78 -22.87
C PRO A 299 -10.04 -18.37 -22.66
N ASN A 300 -9.06 -18.25 -21.76
CA ASN A 300 -8.43 -16.99 -21.37
C ASN A 300 -9.34 -15.95 -20.67
N CYS A 301 -10.56 -16.31 -20.30
CA CYS A 301 -11.37 -15.48 -19.42
C CYS A 301 -10.60 -15.21 -18.11
N ARG A 302 -10.60 -13.94 -17.69
CA ARG A 302 -10.00 -13.46 -16.44
C ARG A 302 -11.05 -12.77 -15.58
N CYS A 303 -12.32 -13.06 -15.84
CA CYS A 303 -13.39 -12.58 -14.98
C CYS A 303 -13.41 -13.45 -13.73
N TRP A 304 -13.75 -12.83 -12.60
CA TRP A 304 -14.01 -13.51 -11.34
C TRP A 304 -15.25 -12.86 -10.71
N THR A 305 -15.75 -13.43 -9.62
CA THR A 305 -16.84 -12.81 -8.87
C THR A 305 -16.39 -12.30 -7.51
N SER A 306 -17.09 -11.27 -7.05
CA SER A 306 -16.98 -10.71 -5.70
C SER A 306 -18.28 -10.95 -4.95
N PRO A 307 -18.24 -11.25 -3.65
CA PRO A 307 -19.45 -11.19 -2.86
C PRO A 307 -19.94 -9.73 -2.82
N VAL A 308 -21.25 -9.58 -2.92
CA VAL A 308 -21.97 -8.35 -2.61
C VAL A 308 -22.57 -8.55 -1.24
N LEU A 309 -22.18 -7.71 -0.30
CA LEU A 309 -22.67 -7.81 1.07
C LEU A 309 -23.95 -7.00 1.22
N SER A 310 -24.91 -7.55 1.97
CA SER A 310 -26.10 -6.82 2.35
C SER A 310 -25.68 -5.64 3.24
N PRO A 311 -26.31 -4.47 3.08
CA PRO A 311 -26.04 -3.35 3.97
C PRO A 311 -26.42 -3.74 5.41
N PRO A 312 -25.80 -3.13 6.44
CA PRO A 312 -26.19 -3.34 7.82
C PRO A 312 -27.70 -3.15 8.00
N GLY A 313 -28.34 -3.90 8.89
CA GLY A 313 -29.80 -3.89 9.06
C GLY A 313 -30.42 -2.49 9.20
N GLU A 314 -29.69 -1.57 9.85
CA GLU A 314 -30.07 -0.16 10.00
C GLU A 314 -30.27 0.59 8.67
N TRP A 315 -29.67 0.12 7.58
CA TRP A 315 -29.68 0.73 6.25
C TRP A 315 -30.46 -0.12 5.25
N LYS A 316 -30.93 -1.30 5.67
CA LYS A 316 -31.67 -2.23 4.81
C LYS A 316 -33.00 -1.67 4.36
N ASP A 317 -33.54 -0.65 5.03
CA ASP A 317 -34.79 0.02 4.63
C ASP A 317 -34.57 1.43 4.06
N ASP A 318 -33.32 1.90 3.93
CA ASP A 318 -33.04 3.23 3.38
C ASP A 318 -33.20 3.24 1.84
N PRO A 319 -34.18 3.98 1.29
CA PRO A 319 -34.41 4.03 -0.15
C PRO A 319 -33.20 4.57 -0.94
N ALA A 320 -32.38 5.44 -0.34
CA ALA A 320 -31.18 5.98 -0.99
C ALA A 320 -30.09 4.92 -1.14
N THR A 321 -29.94 4.07 -0.11
CA THR A 321 -29.02 2.92 -0.14
C THR A 321 -29.48 1.92 -1.21
N HIS A 322 -30.76 1.54 -1.24
CA HIS A 322 -31.31 0.68 -2.30
C HIS A 322 -31.11 1.22 -3.72
N ALA A 323 -31.34 2.51 -3.94
CA ALA A 323 -31.17 3.13 -5.26
C ALA A 323 -29.70 3.08 -5.75
N SER A 324 -28.73 3.14 -4.84
CA SER A 324 -27.31 3.04 -5.18
C SER A 324 -26.86 1.61 -5.53
N HIS A 325 -27.49 0.60 -4.93
CA HIS A 325 -27.19 -0.84 -5.15
C HIS A 325 -27.97 -1.43 -6.34
N ALA A 326 -29.22 -1.00 -6.56
CA ALA A 326 -30.14 -1.64 -7.50
C ALA A 326 -29.82 -1.46 -8.98
N SER A 327 -28.93 -0.53 -9.38
CA SER A 327 -28.85 -0.15 -10.80
C SER A 327 -28.30 -1.23 -11.74
N GLY A 328 -27.62 -2.28 -11.26
CA GLY A 328 -27.13 -3.43 -12.05
C GLY A 328 -26.17 -3.10 -13.22
N ALA A 329 -26.07 -1.83 -13.59
CA ALA A 329 -25.19 -1.28 -14.58
C ALA A 329 -23.80 -1.11 -13.99
N ALA A 330 -22.79 -1.42 -14.79
CA ALA A 330 -21.40 -1.14 -14.49
C ALA A 330 -21.24 0.31 -14.00
N ASP A 331 -20.44 0.52 -12.95
CA ASP A 331 -20.20 1.86 -12.41
C ASP A 331 -19.77 2.81 -13.55
N PRO A 332 -20.54 3.89 -13.83
CA PRO A 332 -20.30 4.74 -14.98
C PRO A 332 -18.91 5.38 -14.96
N LYS A 333 -18.32 5.62 -13.77
CA LYS A 333 -16.96 6.11 -13.66
C LYS A 333 -15.95 5.07 -14.16
N THR A 334 -16.04 3.84 -13.65
CA THR A 334 -15.13 2.75 -14.01
C THR A 334 -15.14 2.46 -15.51
N VAL A 335 -16.32 2.44 -16.14
CA VAL A 335 -16.42 2.24 -17.59
C VAL A 335 -15.94 3.46 -18.37
N SER A 336 -16.17 4.68 -17.87
CA SER A 336 -15.63 5.89 -18.50
C SER A 336 -14.10 5.89 -18.53
N ASP A 337 -13.46 5.52 -17.41
CA ASP A 337 -11.99 5.44 -17.31
C ASP A 337 -11.43 4.39 -18.29
N TRP A 338 -12.07 3.22 -18.40
CA TRP A 338 -11.71 2.20 -19.39
C TRP A 338 -11.89 2.71 -20.82
N PHE A 339 -13.06 3.26 -21.14
CA PHE A 339 -13.41 3.71 -22.49
C PHE A 339 -12.43 4.78 -23.00
N ALA A 340 -11.97 5.67 -22.11
CA ALA A 340 -10.99 6.70 -22.42
C ALA A 340 -9.63 6.15 -22.86
N THR A 341 -9.26 4.94 -22.42
CA THR A 341 -7.99 4.28 -22.75
C THR A 341 -8.12 3.16 -23.78
N ALA A 342 -9.34 2.67 -24.02
CA ALA A 342 -9.65 1.63 -25.01
C ALA A 342 -9.36 2.10 -26.44
N ARG A 343 -8.97 1.17 -27.32
CA ARG A 343 -8.74 1.43 -28.76
C ARG A 343 -10.08 1.72 -29.48
N PRO A 344 -10.08 2.46 -30.61
CA PRO A 344 -11.31 2.80 -31.32
C PRO A 344 -12.20 1.60 -31.68
N LEU A 345 -11.59 0.46 -32.06
CA LEU A 345 -12.34 -0.76 -32.35
C LEU A 345 -13.05 -1.31 -31.10
N GLU A 346 -12.38 -1.32 -29.95
CA GLU A 346 -12.94 -1.83 -28.68
C GLU A 346 -14.10 -0.94 -28.21
N ARG A 347 -13.93 0.39 -28.32
CA ARG A 347 -14.99 1.36 -28.06
C ARG A 347 -16.22 1.07 -28.92
N LYS A 348 -16.01 0.89 -30.23
CA LYS A 348 -17.07 0.55 -31.20
C LYS A 348 -17.80 -0.75 -30.84
N VAL A 349 -17.10 -1.79 -30.38
CA VAL A 349 -17.80 -3.03 -30.02
C VAL A 349 -18.65 -2.83 -28.76
N VAL A 350 -18.16 -2.10 -27.76
CA VAL A 350 -18.89 -1.92 -26.48
C VAL A 350 -20.16 -1.06 -26.64
N VAL A 351 -20.11 0.03 -27.42
CA VAL A 351 -21.31 0.87 -27.65
C VAL A 351 -22.13 0.44 -28.87
N GLY A 352 -21.56 -0.42 -29.72
CA GLY A 352 -22.09 -0.77 -31.04
C GLY A 352 -21.59 0.19 -32.12
N VAL A 353 -21.13 -0.36 -33.25
CA VAL A 353 -20.49 0.38 -34.36
C VAL A 353 -21.36 1.53 -34.86
N GLN A 354 -22.67 1.27 -35.03
CA GLN A 354 -23.63 2.28 -35.50
C GLN A 354 -23.75 3.46 -34.53
N ARG A 355 -23.85 3.21 -33.21
CA ARG A 355 -23.93 4.27 -32.21
C ARG A 355 -22.64 5.10 -32.17
N TYR A 356 -21.49 4.42 -32.20
CA TYR A 356 -20.18 5.08 -32.20
C TYR A 356 -20.05 6.04 -33.38
N ASN A 357 -20.30 5.54 -34.60
CA ASN A 357 -20.16 6.33 -35.81
C ASN A 357 -21.13 7.52 -35.82
N LEU A 358 -22.38 7.33 -35.38
CA LEU A 358 -23.37 8.40 -35.28
C LEU A 358 -22.90 9.52 -34.33
N VAL A 359 -22.39 9.16 -33.14
CA VAL A 359 -21.86 10.16 -32.20
C VAL A 359 -20.61 10.82 -32.76
N ALA A 360 -19.69 10.07 -33.37
CA ALA A 360 -18.47 10.62 -33.98
C ALA A 360 -18.78 11.62 -35.10
N GLU A 361 -19.75 11.30 -35.97
CA GLU A 361 -20.24 12.19 -37.03
C GLU A 361 -20.82 13.47 -36.44
N LYS A 362 -21.67 13.36 -35.42
CA LYS A 362 -22.24 14.53 -34.72
C LYS A 362 -21.21 15.38 -33.97
N LEU A 363 -20.07 14.79 -33.59
CA LEU A 363 -18.96 15.53 -32.99
C LEU A 363 -18.05 16.17 -34.04
N ASN A 364 -18.18 15.78 -35.32
CA ASN A 364 -17.48 16.35 -36.47
C ASN A 364 -15.97 16.57 -36.24
N GLY A 365 -15.31 15.59 -35.60
CA GLY A 365 -13.87 15.63 -35.31
C GLY A 365 -13.44 16.63 -34.23
N VAL A 366 -14.37 17.36 -33.58
CA VAL A 366 -14.04 18.29 -32.48
C VAL A 366 -13.38 17.55 -31.33
N ARG A 367 -13.84 16.34 -31.03
CA ARG A 367 -13.23 15.39 -30.09
C ARG A 367 -13.67 13.97 -30.40
N GLU A 368 -12.93 13.00 -29.88
CA GLU A 368 -13.37 11.60 -29.89
C GLU A 368 -14.62 11.40 -29.01
N PRO A 369 -15.51 10.45 -29.38
CA PRO A 369 -16.61 10.04 -28.50
C PRO A 369 -16.10 9.54 -27.14
N GLU A 370 -16.83 9.89 -26.09
CA GLU A 370 -16.61 9.48 -24.70
C GLU A 370 -17.75 8.56 -24.26
N TRP A 371 -17.54 7.75 -23.21
CA TRP A 371 -18.58 6.86 -22.68
C TRP A 371 -19.88 7.60 -22.35
N SER A 372 -19.76 8.79 -21.76
CA SER A 372 -20.88 9.67 -21.40
C SER A 372 -21.70 10.14 -22.60
N ASP A 373 -21.18 10.08 -23.83
CA ASP A 373 -21.98 10.38 -25.02
C ASP A 373 -23.03 9.28 -25.31
N PHE A 374 -22.79 8.05 -24.84
CA PHE A 374 -23.58 6.87 -25.20
C PHE A 374 -24.60 6.42 -24.16
N ILE A 375 -24.56 6.96 -22.94
CA ILE A 375 -25.41 6.49 -21.83
C ILE A 375 -26.38 7.56 -21.32
N ASP A 376 -27.53 7.12 -20.80
CA ASP A 376 -28.49 7.99 -20.13
C ASP A 376 -28.12 8.27 -18.66
N ASP A 377 -28.97 9.03 -17.97
CA ASP A 377 -28.77 9.43 -16.57
C ASP A 377 -28.74 8.22 -15.60
N ASN A 378 -29.20 7.05 -16.05
CA ASN A 378 -29.18 5.78 -15.30
C ASN A 378 -28.00 4.87 -15.69
N GLY A 379 -27.11 5.33 -16.59
CA GLY A 379 -25.99 4.53 -17.10
C GLY A 379 -26.37 3.51 -18.18
N LYS A 380 -27.60 3.53 -18.71
CA LYS A 380 -28.03 2.62 -19.79
C LYS A 380 -27.64 3.19 -21.15
N LEU A 381 -27.21 2.32 -22.09
CA LEU A 381 -26.91 2.73 -23.46
C LEU A 381 -28.15 3.33 -24.15
N LEU A 382 -27.97 4.49 -24.78
CA LEU A 382 -28.98 5.15 -25.59
C LEU A 382 -29.22 4.36 -26.87
N SER A 383 -30.47 4.32 -27.37
CA SER A 383 -30.75 3.75 -28.68
C SER A 383 -30.14 4.62 -29.80
N ALA A 384 -29.87 4.01 -30.96
CA ALA A 384 -29.38 4.76 -32.13
C ALA A 384 -30.35 5.89 -32.51
N ASP A 385 -31.65 5.65 -32.50
CA ASP A 385 -32.68 6.66 -32.76
C ASP A 385 -32.67 7.82 -31.77
N LYS A 386 -32.45 7.53 -30.48
CA LYS A 386 -32.35 8.56 -29.45
C LYS A 386 -31.11 9.41 -29.66
N LEU A 387 -29.96 8.79 -29.95
CA LEU A 387 -28.73 9.50 -30.31
C LEU A 387 -28.91 10.33 -31.60
N LEU A 388 -29.68 9.83 -32.58
CA LEU A 388 -29.98 10.52 -33.84
C LEU A 388 -30.85 11.75 -33.62
N LYS A 389 -31.88 11.67 -32.78
CA LYS A 389 -32.81 12.77 -32.48
C LYS A 389 -32.25 13.79 -31.48
N GLU A 390 -31.28 13.39 -30.65
CA GLU A 390 -30.70 14.25 -29.63
C GLU A 390 -29.91 15.42 -30.25
N THR A 391 -30.27 16.64 -29.86
CA THR A 391 -29.57 17.87 -30.24
C THR A 391 -28.28 18.05 -29.43
N ALA A 392 -27.36 18.91 -29.89
CA ALA A 392 -26.12 19.19 -29.16
C ALA A 392 -26.38 19.73 -27.73
N LEU A 393 -27.37 20.60 -27.57
CA LEU A 393 -27.78 21.15 -26.26
C LEU A 393 -28.35 20.08 -25.34
N GLN A 394 -29.21 19.19 -25.85
CA GLN A 394 -29.76 18.07 -25.08
C GLN A 394 -28.65 17.12 -24.61
N ARG A 395 -27.71 16.79 -25.50
CA ARG A 395 -26.53 15.98 -25.17
C ARG A 395 -25.71 16.62 -24.06
N GLN A 396 -25.37 17.91 -24.20
CA GLN A 396 -24.57 18.63 -23.21
C GLN A 396 -25.26 18.63 -21.84
N ALA A 397 -26.55 18.96 -21.79
CA ALA A 397 -27.33 18.94 -20.55
C ALA A 397 -27.38 17.55 -19.90
N ARG A 398 -27.50 16.49 -20.70
CA ARG A 398 -27.43 15.10 -20.21
C ARG A 398 -26.04 14.78 -19.66
N LYS A 399 -24.98 15.12 -20.39
CA LYS A 399 -23.60 14.91 -19.94
C LYS A 399 -23.32 15.61 -18.62
N GLU A 400 -23.81 16.84 -18.43
CA GLU A 400 -23.61 17.57 -17.17
C GLU A 400 -24.27 16.87 -15.96
N ARG A 401 -25.49 16.32 -16.14
CA ARG A 401 -26.17 15.52 -15.11
C ARG A 401 -25.42 14.21 -14.82
N LEU A 402 -24.96 13.54 -15.88
CA LEU A 402 -24.20 12.31 -15.75
C LEU A 402 -22.84 12.53 -15.10
N ASP A 403 -22.09 13.56 -15.49
CA ASP A 403 -20.79 13.91 -14.92
C ASP A 403 -20.91 14.30 -13.44
N LYS A 404 -22.01 14.96 -13.06
CA LYS A 404 -22.33 15.19 -11.65
C LYS A 404 -22.48 13.86 -10.90
N THR A 405 -23.26 12.93 -11.45
CA THR A 405 -23.46 11.59 -10.88
C THR A 405 -22.15 10.80 -10.79
N ILE A 406 -21.32 10.83 -11.84
CA ILE A 406 -19.99 10.19 -11.89
C ILE A 406 -19.07 10.77 -10.81
N ARG A 407 -19.04 12.10 -10.64
CA ARG A 407 -18.23 12.77 -9.61
C ARG A 407 -18.71 12.44 -8.21
N GLU A 408 -20.02 12.42 -7.98
CA GLU A 408 -20.62 12.06 -6.68
C GLU A 408 -20.33 10.60 -6.31
N ARG A 409 -20.55 9.67 -7.24
CA ARG A 409 -20.18 8.25 -7.06
C ARG A 409 -18.68 8.06 -6.86
N GLY A 410 -17.84 8.74 -7.64
CA GLY A 410 -16.39 8.72 -7.46
C GLY A 410 -15.96 9.23 -6.08
N ARG A 411 -16.62 10.26 -5.55
CA ARG A 411 -16.41 10.75 -4.18
C ARG A 411 -16.86 9.75 -3.12
N LEU A 412 -18.02 9.12 -3.29
CA LEU A 412 -18.54 8.05 -2.42
C LEU A 412 -17.58 6.86 -2.38
N LEU A 413 -17.19 6.32 -3.54
CA LEU A 413 -16.23 5.22 -3.65
C LEU A 413 -14.88 5.56 -3.02
N SER A 414 -14.37 6.76 -3.25
CA SER A 414 -13.14 7.25 -2.60
C SER A 414 -13.29 7.34 -1.09
N THR A 415 -14.47 7.77 -0.60
CA THR A 415 -14.78 7.87 0.83
C THR A 415 -14.88 6.49 1.47
N ILE A 416 -15.64 5.56 0.89
CA ILE A 416 -15.78 4.17 1.35
C ILE A 416 -14.41 3.47 1.31
N SER A 417 -13.65 3.61 0.22
CA SER A 417 -12.32 3.01 0.10
C SER A 417 -11.32 3.54 1.13
N ARG A 418 -11.50 4.79 1.60
CA ARG A 418 -10.62 5.46 2.55
C ARG A 418 -11.01 5.19 4.01
N LYS A 419 -12.30 5.18 4.32
CA LYS A 419 -12.82 5.10 5.69
C LYS A 419 -13.34 3.71 6.08
N GLY A 420 -13.55 2.81 5.12
CA GLY A 420 -14.43 1.65 5.30
C GLY A 420 -15.90 2.08 5.30
N PHE A 421 -16.82 1.15 5.58
CA PHE A 421 -18.20 1.52 5.91
C PHE A 421 -18.20 2.15 7.30
N GLU A 422 -18.38 3.48 7.38
CA GLU A 422 -18.68 4.15 8.66
C GLU A 422 -20.17 3.94 8.96
N SER A 423 -20.50 3.15 10.00
CA SER A 423 -21.87 3.16 10.56
C SER A 423 -22.23 4.60 10.95
N PRO A 424 -23.44 5.09 10.66
CA PRO A 424 -23.78 6.49 10.82
C PRO A 424 -24.32 6.67 12.23
N THR A 425 -23.46 6.61 13.24
CA THR A 425 -23.90 7.00 14.58
C THR A 425 -23.74 8.48 14.82
N ARG A 426 -24.91 9.10 14.97
CA ARG A 426 -25.27 10.31 15.74
C ARG A 426 -24.76 11.66 15.23
N ARG A 427 -25.75 12.54 15.03
CA ARG A 427 -25.61 13.99 14.80
C ARG A 427 -24.54 14.60 15.73
N PRO A 428 -23.74 15.55 15.23
CA PRO A 428 -22.62 16.10 15.99
C PRO A 428 -23.14 16.98 17.14
N THR A 429 -22.95 16.52 18.37
CA THR A 429 -22.87 17.41 19.52
C THR A 429 -21.60 18.26 19.36
N ARG A 430 -21.72 19.57 19.57
CA ARG A 430 -20.64 20.57 19.46
C ARG A 430 -19.32 20.07 20.03
N LEU A 431 -18.28 20.06 19.20
CA LEU A 431 -16.90 19.82 19.60
C LEU A 431 -16.38 20.99 20.45
N THR A 432 -16.19 20.75 21.73
CA THR A 432 -15.23 21.50 22.57
C THR A 432 -14.11 20.54 22.98
N ASN A 433 -12.88 20.95 22.67
CA ASN A 433 -11.59 20.49 23.22
C ASN A 433 -11.51 19.01 23.67
N ILE A 434 -11.18 18.12 22.74
CA ILE A 434 -10.68 16.78 23.06
C ILE A 434 -9.15 16.82 23.05
N THR A 435 -8.56 16.74 24.23
CA THR A 435 -7.16 16.34 24.43
C THR A 435 -7.07 14.84 24.23
N PHE A 436 -6.40 14.41 23.15
CA PHE A 436 -6.13 12.99 22.89
C PHE A 436 -4.96 12.52 23.76
N THR A 437 -5.19 11.55 24.64
CA THR A 437 -4.19 10.96 25.55
C THR A 437 -3.74 9.55 25.15
N GLY A 438 -4.06 9.08 23.94
CA GLY A 438 -3.61 7.78 23.44
C GLY A 438 -2.15 7.81 22.94
N VAL A 439 -1.36 6.79 23.28
CA VAL A 439 -0.03 6.55 22.71
C VAL A 439 -0.20 6.07 21.27
N PHE A 440 -0.02 6.97 20.30
CA PHE A 440 -0.07 6.60 18.89
C PHE A 440 1.26 6.02 18.40
N ASP A 441 1.18 5.02 17.53
CA ASP A 441 2.34 4.53 16.80
C ASP A 441 2.90 5.66 15.89
N PRO A 442 4.23 5.88 15.84
CA PRO A 442 4.84 6.84 14.93
C PRO A 442 4.38 6.71 13.47
N SER A 443 4.08 5.50 12.96
CA SER A 443 3.60 5.33 11.59
C SER A 443 2.18 5.84 11.36
N ASP A 444 1.30 5.72 12.35
CA ASP A 444 -0.07 6.22 12.25
C ASP A 444 -0.07 7.76 12.28
N MET A 445 0.76 8.33 13.15
CA MET A 445 0.99 9.77 13.17
C MET A 445 1.62 10.27 11.86
N ALA A 446 2.50 9.49 11.23
CA ALA A 446 3.07 9.82 9.93
C ALA A 446 2.02 9.80 8.82
N SER A 447 1.13 8.82 8.83
CA SER A 447 0.03 8.68 7.87
C SER A 447 -0.94 9.86 8.00
N LEU A 448 -1.39 10.16 9.23
CA LEU A 448 -2.26 11.29 9.51
C LEU A 448 -1.61 12.63 9.14
N THR A 449 -0.34 12.83 9.50
CA THR A 449 0.41 14.05 9.16
C THR A 449 0.60 14.16 7.65
N GLY A 450 1.00 13.07 7.00
CA GLY A 450 1.16 12.97 5.56
C GLY A 450 -0.12 13.31 4.80
N GLU A 451 -1.26 12.78 5.25
CA GLU A 451 -2.57 13.08 4.67
C GLU A 451 -2.97 14.54 4.91
N ARG A 452 -2.72 15.10 6.10
CA ARG A 452 -2.95 16.54 6.36
C ARG A 452 -2.13 17.43 5.43
N VAL A 453 -0.87 17.08 5.19
CA VAL A 453 0.01 17.79 4.24
C VAL A 453 -0.51 17.65 2.81
N ARG A 454 -0.86 16.42 2.39
CA ARG A 454 -1.42 16.14 1.07
C ARG A 454 -2.71 16.90 0.81
N LEU A 455 -3.65 16.88 1.76
CA LEU A 455 -4.92 17.62 1.65
C LEU A 455 -4.70 19.12 1.58
N ALA A 456 -3.78 19.67 2.39
CA ALA A 456 -3.43 21.08 2.31
C ALA A 456 -2.89 21.47 0.93
N ILE A 457 -2.05 20.61 0.32
CA ILE A 457 -1.54 20.79 -1.04
C ILE A 457 -2.67 20.69 -2.09
N LEU A 458 -3.51 19.66 -2.03
CA LEU A 458 -4.60 19.41 -2.98
C LEU A 458 -5.69 20.50 -2.94
N ASN A 459 -5.95 21.08 -1.78
CA ASN A 459 -6.88 22.20 -1.63
C ASN A 459 -6.33 23.52 -2.21
N GLY A 460 -5.13 23.51 -2.78
CA GLY A 460 -4.46 24.65 -3.36
C GLY A 460 -3.82 25.50 -2.26
N VAL A 461 -2.51 25.29 -2.04
CA VAL A 461 -1.69 26.21 -1.26
C VAL A 461 -1.50 27.50 -2.08
N LYS A 462 -2.37 28.47 -1.84
CA LYS A 462 -2.40 29.80 -2.45
C LYS A 462 -1.76 30.81 -1.52
N GLY A 463 -0.43 30.82 -1.51
CA GLY A 463 0.37 31.89 -0.91
C GLY A 463 1.02 31.57 0.45
N GLU A 464 1.77 32.56 0.95
CA GLU A 464 2.76 32.42 2.03
C GLU A 464 2.20 31.79 3.31
N LYS A 465 1.02 32.24 3.76
CA LYS A 465 0.42 31.78 5.03
C LYS A 465 0.11 30.28 5.00
N GLN A 466 -0.43 29.79 3.88
CA GLN A 466 -0.78 28.38 3.72
C GLN A 466 0.48 27.52 3.56
N THR A 467 1.49 27.99 2.81
CA THR A 467 2.78 27.30 2.71
C THR A 467 3.44 27.12 4.07
N ARG A 468 3.43 28.16 4.91
CA ARG A 468 3.95 28.07 6.28
C ARG A 468 3.14 27.14 7.16
N ALA A 469 1.82 27.10 7.00
CA ALA A 469 0.97 26.17 7.73
C ALA A 469 1.34 24.71 7.40
N VAL A 470 1.57 24.40 6.11
CA VAL A 470 2.06 23.09 5.68
C VAL A 470 3.43 22.78 6.26
N GLY A 471 4.38 23.71 6.13
CA GLY A 471 5.73 23.55 6.70
C GLY A 471 5.72 23.35 8.21
N LYS A 472 4.82 24.04 8.93
CA LYS A 472 4.64 23.88 10.38
C LYS A 472 4.15 22.47 10.73
N ILE A 473 3.18 21.93 10.00
CA ILE A 473 2.68 20.56 10.20
C ILE A 473 3.82 19.53 10.02
N ILE A 474 4.61 19.68 8.94
CA ILE A 474 5.76 18.80 8.69
C ILE A 474 6.79 18.90 9.82
N ARG A 475 7.13 20.14 10.21
CA ARG A 475 8.12 20.40 11.27
C ARG A 475 7.69 19.84 12.62
N GLU A 476 6.45 20.04 13.03
CA GLU A 476 5.91 19.52 14.30
C GLU A 476 6.01 17.99 14.39
N TYR A 477 5.81 17.30 13.27
CA TYR A 477 5.95 15.84 13.23
C TYR A 477 7.41 15.37 13.24
N ILE A 478 8.30 16.10 12.56
CA ILE A 478 9.74 15.82 12.51
C ILE A 478 10.41 16.10 13.86
N GLU A 479 10.04 17.19 14.52
CA GLU A 479 10.52 17.58 15.86
C GLU A 479 9.79 16.81 16.97
N HIS A 480 9.86 15.47 16.89
CA HIS A 480 9.32 14.58 17.92
C HIS A 480 9.91 14.88 19.31
N PRO A 481 9.20 14.55 20.41
CA PRO A 481 9.78 14.61 21.75
C PRO A 481 11.16 13.98 21.88
N ASP A 482 11.46 12.89 21.16
CA ASP A 482 12.80 12.28 21.15
C ASP A 482 13.90 13.22 20.62
N VAL A 483 13.58 14.02 19.60
CA VAL A 483 14.51 15.01 19.05
C VAL A 483 14.71 16.14 20.06
N ALA A 484 13.65 16.60 20.71
CA ALA A 484 13.74 17.60 21.77
C ALA A 484 14.56 17.09 22.98
N MET A 485 14.34 15.85 23.43
CA MET A 485 15.10 15.22 24.51
C MET A 485 16.58 15.07 24.15
N ALA A 486 16.88 14.60 22.93
CA ALA A 486 18.26 14.48 22.46
C ALA A 486 18.95 15.86 22.35
N ASN A 487 18.26 16.89 21.85
CA ASN A 487 18.79 18.25 21.81
C ASN A 487 19.05 18.81 23.21
N LYS A 488 18.15 18.57 24.17
CA LYS A 488 18.37 18.94 25.57
C LYS A 488 19.62 18.25 26.12
N ARG A 489 19.77 16.95 25.88
CA ARG A 489 20.95 16.18 26.30
C ARG A 489 22.25 16.69 25.67
N ILE A 490 22.24 17.03 24.38
CA ILE A 490 23.39 17.63 23.71
C ILE A 490 23.79 18.95 24.37
N SER A 491 22.82 19.80 24.73
CA SER A 491 23.10 21.06 25.42
C SER A 491 23.77 20.83 26.78
N GLU A 492 23.25 19.89 27.58
CA GLU A 492 23.85 19.49 28.86
C GLU A 492 25.27 18.93 28.69
N LEU A 493 25.51 18.11 27.66
CA LEU A 493 26.84 17.56 27.36
C LEU A 493 27.81 18.63 26.90
N LYS A 494 27.36 19.61 26.10
CA LYS A 494 28.18 20.76 25.68
C LYS A 494 28.57 21.62 26.87
N GLU A 495 27.66 21.86 27.80
CA GLU A 495 27.95 22.57 29.05
C GLU A 495 28.99 21.82 29.89
N ARG A 496 28.79 20.52 30.13
CA ARG A 496 29.77 19.67 30.84
C ARG A 496 31.13 19.65 30.16
N ARG A 497 31.16 19.58 28.83
CA ARG A 497 32.39 19.62 28.03
C ARG A 497 33.11 20.96 28.17
N SER A 498 32.37 22.07 28.26
CA SER A 498 32.96 23.40 28.43
C SER A 498 33.64 23.61 29.78
N VAL A 499 33.19 22.90 30.83
CA VAL A 499 33.79 22.96 32.18
C VAL A 499 35.03 22.05 32.30
N ALA A 500 35.11 20.99 31.49
CA ALA A 500 36.27 20.08 31.45
C ALA A 500 37.47 20.71 30.70
N THR A 501 38.12 21.70 31.31
CA THR A 501 39.20 22.51 30.67
C THR A 501 40.61 22.06 31.01
N SER A 502 40.80 21.13 31.97
CA SER A 502 42.14 20.73 32.40
C SER A 502 42.74 19.63 31.50
N LYS A 503 44.07 19.69 31.28
CA LYS A 503 44.83 18.66 30.54
C LYS A 503 44.67 17.23 31.11
N LYS A 504 44.25 17.11 32.38
CA LYS A 504 43.94 15.84 33.05
C LYS A 504 42.56 15.26 32.69
N GLN A 505 41.73 15.97 31.94
CA GLN A 505 40.36 15.56 31.57
C GLN A 505 40.19 15.33 30.06
N LEU A 506 41.29 15.19 29.30
CA LEU A 506 41.22 14.97 27.85
C LEU A 506 40.35 13.77 27.47
N ASP A 507 40.41 12.67 28.24
CA ASP A 507 39.58 11.48 28.01
C ASP A 507 38.10 11.77 28.23
N VAL A 508 37.77 12.61 29.22
CA VAL A 508 36.39 13.05 29.50
C VAL A 508 35.87 13.91 28.36
N VAL A 509 36.68 14.86 27.87
CA VAL A 509 36.33 15.72 26.73
C VAL A 509 36.09 14.89 25.47
N ALA A 510 36.95 13.91 25.19
CA ALA A 510 36.81 13.00 24.06
C ALA A 510 35.53 12.17 24.16
N LYS A 511 35.25 11.60 25.35
CA LYS A 511 34.03 10.81 25.60
C LYS A 511 32.75 11.64 25.44
N LEU A 512 32.72 12.86 25.98
CA LEU A 512 31.58 13.78 25.81
C LEU A 512 31.41 14.19 24.34
N GLY A 513 32.52 14.40 23.62
CA GLY A 513 32.49 14.68 22.17
C GLY A 513 31.84 13.53 21.37
N ALA A 514 32.24 12.29 21.65
CA ALA A 514 31.67 11.11 21.00
C ALA A 514 30.16 10.95 21.29
N GLU A 515 29.73 11.17 22.55
CA GLU A 515 28.30 11.11 22.92
C GLU A 515 27.48 12.20 22.20
N ILE A 516 28.03 13.40 22.04
CA ILE A 516 27.39 14.48 21.28
C ILE A 516 27.25 14.09 19.79
N ASP A 517 28.30 13.54 19.18
CA ASP A 517 28.29 13.15 17.77
C ASP A 517 27.31 11.98 17.51
N GLU A 518 27.21 11.03 18.44
CA GLU A 518 26.23 9.95 18.39
C GLU A 518 24.79 10.49 18.46
N LEU A 519 24.51 11.40 19.40
CA LEU A 519 23.18 12.01 19.55
C LEU A 519 22.80 12.85 18.33
N HIS A 520 23.73 13.62 17.76
CA HIS A 520 23.50 14.33 16.50
C HIS A 520 23.14 13.35 15.38
N SER A 521 23.91 12.27 15.22
CA SER A 521 23.66 11.23 14.21
C SER A 521 22.28 10.60 14.38
N ARG A 522 21.87 10.33 15.64
CA ARG A 522 20.55 9.80 15.97
C ARG A 522 19.44 10.79 15.61
N ILE A 523 19.58 12.07 15.96
CA ILE A 523 18.61 13.12 15.61
C ILE A 523 18.45 13.22 14.09
N VAL A 524 19.56 13.28 13.34
CA VAL A 524 19.54 13.35 11.87
C VAL A 524 18.81 12.15 11.29
N ASN A 525 19.06 10.94 11.79
CA ASN A 525 18.37 9.73 11.33
C ASN A 525 16.87 9.72 11.67
N VAL A 526 16.48 10.16 12.86
CA VAL A 526 15.07 10.28 13.26
C VAL A 526 14.34 11.30 12.39
N ARG A 527 14.91 12.50 12.22
CA ARG A 527 14.34 13.55 11.37
C ARG A 527 14.17 13.08 9.93
N ARG A 528 15.21 12.45 9.37
CA ARG A 528 15.22 11.89 8.02
C ARG A 528 14.14 10.82 7.83
N THR A 529 14.03 9.88 8.77
CA THR A 529 13.04 8.80 8.70
C THR A 529 11.63 9.35 8.73
N ARG A 530 11.35 10.27 9.67
CA ARG A 530 10.05 10.94 9.80
C ARG A 530 9.70 11.77 8.59
N TYR A 531 10.64 12.54 8.07
CA TYR A 531 10.47 13.29 6.82
C TYR A 531 10.06 12.36 5.68
N LEU A 532 10.78 11.26 5.46
CA LEU A 532 10.45 10.29 4.42
C LEU A 532 9.07 9.66 4.59
N MET A 533 8.67 9.36 5.83
CA MET A 533 7.33 8.80 6.10
C MET A 533 6.23 9.80 5.73
N VAL A 534 6.39 11.09 6.06
CA VAL A 534 5.43 12.13 5.67
C VAL A 534 5.42 12.30 4.14
N MET A 535 6.60 12.45 3.52
CA MET A 535 6.70 12.75 2.10
C MET A 535 6.17 11.61 1.22
N ARG A 536 6.33 10.34 1.62
CA ARG A 536 5.76 9.19 0.89
C ARG A 536 4.23 9.19 0.81
N ASN A 537 3.55 9.86 1.75
CA ASN A 537 2.09 10.03 1.68
C ASN A 537 1.68 11.18 0.76
N VAL A 538 2.58 12.15 0.56
CA VAL A 538 2.38 13.31 -0.30
C VAL A 538 2.66 12.98 -1.76
N ARG A 539 3.72 12.22 -2.02
CA ARG A 539 4.20 11.89 -3.36
C ARG A 539 5.01 10.60 -3.38
N ASP A 540 5.09 9.97 -4.53
CA ASP A 540 6.00 8.83 -4.73
C ASP A 540 7.45 9.31 -4.58
N MET A 541 8.21 8.67 -3.70
CA MET A 541 9.60 9.02 -3.36
C MET A 541 10.55 7.90 -3.79
N GLY A 542 11.74 8.27 -4.24
CA GLY A 542 12.76 7.38 -4.77
C GLY A 542 12.46 6.90 -6.20
N HIS A 543 13.40 6.15 -6.77
CA HIS A 543 13.23 5.52 -8.07
C HIS A 543 13.81 4.10 -8.01
N PRO A 544 13.14 3.08 -8.60
CA PRO A 544 13.59 1.70 -8.50
C PRO A 544 14.81 1.40 -9.38
N LYS A 545 15.02 2.18 -10.44
CA LYS A 545 16.24 2.09 -11.26
C LYS A 545 17.27 3.12 -10.77
N PRO A 546 18.55 2.76 -10.65
CA PRO A 546 19.61 3.71 -10.34
C PRO A 546 19.77 4.72 -11.49
N MET A 547 20.07 5.98 -11.17
CA MET A 547 20.49 6.99 -12.16
C MET A 547 21.66 6.48 -13.00
N PRO A 548 21.68 6.76 -14.31
CA PRO A 548 22.80 6.42 -15.17
C PRO A 548 24.00 7.32 -14.87
N PHE A 549 25.21 6.76 -14.99
CA PHE A 549 26.46 7.47 -14.81
C PHE A 549 27.33 7.38 -16.06
N THR A 550 28.11 8.42 -16.32
CA THR A 550 29.06 8.47 -17.44
C THR A 550 30.26 7.58 -17.13
N ALA A 551 30.84 6.94 -18.16
CA ALA A 551 32.06 6.15 -18.01
C ALA A 551 33.19 6.99 -17.37
N GLY A 552 33.93 6.37 -16.44
CA GLY A 552 34.96 7.06 -15.66
C GLY A 552 34.44 7.83 -14.43
N SER A 553 33.20 7.58 -14.01
CA SER A 553 32.69 8.02 -12.71
C SER A 553 33.27 7.19 -11.56
N ASP A 554 33.45 7.82 -10.40
CA ASP A 554 33.94 7.17 -9.20
C ASP A 554 32.83 6.36 -8.52
N THR A 555 33.02 5.04 -8.39
CA THR A 555 32.02 4.12 -7.83
C THR A 555 31.54 4.51 -6.42
N ALA A 556 32.40 5.13 -5.61
CA ALA A 556 32.02 5.62 -4.28
C ALA A 556 31.00 6.77 -4.35
N ALA A 557 31.21 7.72 -5.27
CA ALA A 557 30.28 8.82 -5.51
C ALA A 557 28.97 8.31 -6.14
N GLU A 558 29.05 7.38 -7.10
CA GLU A 558 27.86 6.74 -7.69
C GLU A 558 26.97 6.10 -6.62
N LYS A 559 27.57 5.29 -5.73
CA LYS A 559 26.83 4.63 -4.65
C LYS A 559 26.12 5.64 -3.75
N LEU A 560 26.80 6.72 -3.35
CA LEU A 560 26.20 7.78 -2.52
C LEU A 560 25.03 8.49 -3.23
N LEU A 561 25.16 8.74 -4.54
CA LEU A 561 24.09 9.34 -5.33
C LEU A 561 22.91 8.40 -5.50
N ILE A 562 23.16 7.09 -5.70
CA ILE A 562 22.10 6.07 -5.73
C ILE A 562 21.36 6.00 -4.40
N GLU A 563 22.08 5.94 -3.28
CA GLU A 563 21.47 5.94 -1.94
C GLU A 563 20.68 7.21 -1.66
N SER A 564 21.08 8.34 -2.26
CA SER A 564 20.43 9.64 -2.07
C SER A 564 19.13 9.80 -2.89
N GLN A 565 18.94 9.03 -3.97
CA GLN A 565 17.72 9.10 -4.80
C GLN A 565 16.43 8.89 -4.00
N ARG A 566 16.48 8.06 -2.94
CA ARG A 566 15.31 7.77 -2.09
C ARG A 566 14.73 8.99 -1.37
N PHE A 567 15.48 10.09 -1.29
CA PHE A 567 15.07 11.33 -0.63
C PHE A 567 14.32 12.29 -1.56
N PHE A 568 14.21 11.96 -2.86
CA PHE A 568 13.59 12.84 -3.86
C PHE A 568 12.33 12.22 -4.47
N PRO A 569 11.41 13.04 -5.02
CA PRO A 569 10.27 12.54 -5.78
C PRO A 569 10.67 11.65 -6.96
N PHE A 570 9.89 10.60 -7.20
CA PHE A 570 10.10 9.63 -8.29
C PHE A 570 10.22 10.32 -9.65
N ASP A 571 9.36 11.28 -9.93
CA ASP A 571 9.33 11.99 -11.21
C ASP A 571 10.52 12.95 -11.39
N TRP A 572 11.11 13.45 -10.31
CA TRP A 572 12.32 14.28 -10.36
C TRP A 572 13.54 13.46 -10.75
N ILE A 573 13.69 12.29 -10.13
CA ILE A 573 14.73 11.33 -10.52
C ILE A 573 14.52 10.89 -11.98
N GLY A 574 13.28 10.57 -12.37
CA GLY A 574 12.97 10.20 -13.75
C GLY A 574 13.28 11.31 -14.77
N ARG A 575 13.12 12.59 -14.39
CA ARG A 575 13.55 13.74 -15.22
C ARG A 575 15.08 13.82 -15.30
N SER A 576 15.79 13.65 -14.18
CA SER A 576 17.25 13.63 -14.15
C SER A 576 17.84 12.54 -15.05
N MET A 577 17.23 11.35 -15.05
CA MET A 577 17.62 10.25 -15.94
C MET A 577 17.39 10.55 -17.42
N ARG A 578 16.31 11.24 -17.76
CA ARG A 578 16.04 11.66 -19.15
C ARG A 578 16.91 12.82 -19.61
N TYR A 579 17.40 13.63 -18.66
CA TYR A 579 18.30 14.73 -18.96
C TYR A 579 19.67 14.21 -19.45
N GLY A 580 20.21 13.18 -18.79
CA GLY A 580 21.47 12.56 -19.19
C GLY A 580 22.12 11.72 -18.08
N PRO A 581 23.21 11.01 -18.37
CA PRO A 581 24.06 10.39 -17.36
C PRO A 581 24.87 11.44 -16.57
N ILE A 582 25.06 11.21 -15.26
CA ILE A 582 25.87 12.09 -14.40
C ILE A 582 27.32 11.60 -14.41
N ARG A 583 28.29 12.51 -14.50
CA ARG A 583 29.68 12.18 -14.19
C ARG A 583 29.93 12.37 -12.68
N ALA A 584 29.95 11.29 -11.92
CA ALA A 584 30.13 11.35 -10.47
C ALA A 584 31.62 11.27 -10.10
N LEU A 585 32.13 12.23 -9.33
CA LEU A 585 33.54 12.30 -8.94
C LEU A 585 33.70 12.42 -7.42
N THR A 586 34.85 12.00 -6.91
CA THR A 586 35.32 12.24 -5.55
C THR A 586 36.48 13.22 -5.58
N GLN A 587 36.35 14.38 -4.91
CA GLN A 587 37.41 15.38 -4.87
C GLN A 587 37.68 15.85 -3.44
N LYS A 588 38.96 15.83 -3.03
CA LYS A 588 39.36 16.02 -1.62
C LYS A 588 38.94 17.35 -0.98
N ASN A 589 38.67 18.39 -1.78
CA ASN A 589 38.56 19.76 -1.28
C ASN A 589 37.24 20.46 -1.59
N LYS A 590 36.39 19.90 -2.47
CA LYS A 590 35.17 20.59 -2.89
C LYS A 590 34.11 19.61 -3.39
N SER A 591 32.89 19.84 -2.94
CA SER A 591 31.68 19.30 -3.54
C SER A 591 31.03 20.37 -4.40
N TYR A 592 30.53 19.97 -5.56
CA TYR A 592 29.84 20.88 -6.48
C TYR A 592 29.06 20.09 -7.52
N TYR A 593 28.06 20.75 -8.13
CA TYR A 593 27.45 20.35 -9.38
C TYR A 593 27.80 21.34 -10.48
N ASP A 594 28.39 20.85 -11.57
CA ASP A 594 28.65 21.63 -12.79
C ASP A 594 27.59 21.27 -13.83
N HIS A 595 26.71 22.22 -14.12
CA HIS A 595 25.61 22.04 -15.06
C HIS A 595 26.10 21.83 -16.51
N ALA A 596 27.17 22.51 -16.93
CA ALA A 596 27.66 22.45 -18.30
C ALA A 596 28.34 21.10 -18.60
N GLN A 597 28.98 20.51 -17.59
CA GLN A 597 29.68 19.23 -17.71
C GLN A 597 28.88 18.04 -17.17
N GLU A 598 27.67 18.26 -16.67
CA GLU A 598 26.86 17.27 -15.94
C GLU A 598 27.66 16.51 -14.87
N THR A 599 28.59 17.21 -14.22
CA THR A 599 29.56 16.63 -13.29
C THR A 599 29.14 16.93 -11.87
N LEU A 600 29.10 15.90 -11.03
CA LEU A 600 28.79 16.01 -9.61
C LEU A 600 29.97 15.50 -8.79
N SER A 601 30.62 16.40 -8.06
CA SER A 601 31.74 16.07 -7.17
C SER A 601 31.28 15.98 -5.73
N ILE A 602 31.71 14.95 -5.00
CA ILE A 602 31.48 14.77 -3.56
C ILE A 602 32.83 14.68 -2.85
N ASN A 603 33.02 15.46 -1.78
CA ASN A 603 34.22 15.36 -0.97
C ASN A 603 34.22 14.06 -0.12
N PRO A 604 35.17 13.13 -0.34
CA PRO A 604 35.23 11.88 0.42
C PRO A 604 35.69 12.05 1.88
N TRP A 605 36.14 13.24 2.28
CA TRP A 605 36.51 13.55 3.67
C TRP A 605 35.42 14.26 4.45
N ASP A 606 34.34 14.64 3.77
CA ASP A 606 33.19 15.23 4.41
C ASP A 606 32.55 14.19 5.35
N ARG A 607 32.28 14.56 6.60
CA ARG A 607 31.57 13.69 7.54
C ARG A 607 30.11 13.51 7.14
N GLU A 608 29.59 14.42 6.32
CA GLU A 608 28.19 14.46 5.88
C GLU A 608 28.03 14.17 4.37
N GLN A 609 28.88 13.31 3.79
CA GLN A 609 28.89 12.99 2.35
C GLN A 609 27.49 12.73 1.76
N ARG A 610 26.58 12.12 2.52
CA ARG A 610 25.20 11.87 2.08
C ARG A 610 24.37 13.15 2.03
N ALA A 611 24.49 14.03 3.01
CA ALA A 611 23.82 15.33 2.98
C ALA A 611 24.35 16.16 1.80
N THR A 612 25.65 16.10 1.57
CA THR A 612 26.32 16.70 0.43
C THR A 612 25.87 16.09 -0.90
N ALA A 613 25.75 14.77 -1.02
CA ALA A 613 25.20 14.12 -2.20
C ALA A 613 23.74 14.53 -2.48
N VAL A 614 22.93 14.67 -1.42
CA VAL A 614 21.57 15.22 -1.52
C VAL A 614 21.64 16.68 -1.99
N HIS A 615 22.55 17.48 -1.43
CA HIS A 615 22.73 18.88 -1.81
C HIS A 615 23.03 19.03 -3.29
N GLU A 616 24.08 18.37 -3.78
CA GLU A 616 24.51 18.50 -5.16
C GLU A 616 23.48 17.96 -6.16
N LEU A 617 22.67 16.97 -5.77
CA LEU A 617 21.54 16.51 -6.59
C LEU A 617 20.44 17.57 -6.72
N VAL A 618 20.25 18.42 -5.72
CA VAL A 618 19.27 19.51 -5.81
C VAL A 618 19.67 20.53 -6.88
N HIS A 619 20.96 20.85 -7.01
CA HIS A 619 21.44 21.69 -8.11
C HIS A 619 21.15 21.10 -9.49
N ARG A 620 21.22 19.78 -9.64
CA ARG A 620 20.75 19.13 -10.87
C ARG A 620 19.25 19.32 -11.07
N PHE A 621 18.44 19.23 -10.02
CA PHE A 621 16.98 19.44 -10.10
C PHE A 621 16.60 20.88 -10.41
N GLU A 622 17.31 21.87 -9.88
CA GLU A 622 17.12 23.28 -10.18
C GLU A 622 17.13 23.54 -11.69
N ALA A 623 18.04 22.89 -12.41
CA ALA A 623 18.17 23.05 -13.85
C ALA A 623 17.08 22.33 -14.68
N ILE A 624 16.52 21.22 -14.18
CA ILE A 624 15.66 20.33 -15.00
C ILE A 624 14.19 20.30 -14.57
N ILE A 625 13.87 20.82 -13.38
CA ILE A 625 12.49 20.87 -12.85
C ILE A 625 11.92 22.27 -13.10
N PRO A 626 10.94 22.41 -14.03
CA PRO A 626 10.37 23.71 -14.35
C PRO A 626 9.81 24.42 -13.12
N GLY A 627 10.21 25.69 -12.95
CA GLY A 627 9.76 26.53 -11.85
C GLY A 627 10.49 26.34 -10.52
N PHE A 628 11.43 25.40 -10.41
CA PHE A 628 12.19 25.19 -9.17
C PHE A 628 13.01 26.42 -8.78
N LEU A 629 13.85 26.94 -9.68
CA LEU A 629 14.61 28.18 -9.47
C LEU A 629 13.72 29.38 -9.12
N LYS A 630 12.54 29.48 -9.74
CA LYS A 630 11.56 30.54 -9.43
C LYS A 630 11.05 30.43 -7.99
N LEU A 631 10.75 29.22 -7.53
CA LEU A 631 10.32 28.96 -6.16
C LEU A 631 11.45 29.23 -5.16
N GLU A 632 12.67 28.86 -5.51
CA GLU A 632 13.83 29.10 -4.67
C GLU A 632 14.14 30.60 -4.55
N GLY A 633 14.14 31.35 -5.66
CA GLY A 633 14.28 32.81 -5.62
C GLY A 633 13.16 33.50 -4.84
N ALA A 634 11.92 33.01 -4.95
CA ALA A 634 10.82 33.49 -4.12
C ALA A 634 11.07 33.22 -2.62
N HIS A 635 11.62 32.05 -2.28
CA HIS A 635 12.01 31.71 -0.92
C HIS A 635 13.18 32.56 -0.41
N TYR A 636 14.18 32.82 -1.25
CA TYR A 636 15.32 33.70 -0.95
C TYR A 636 14.85 35.09 -0.57
N ASN A 637 14.11 35.73 -1.48
CA ASN A 637 13.59 37.07 -1.32
C ASN A 637 12.72 37.14 -0.07
N PHE A 638 11.93 36.10 0.18
CA PHE A 638 11.14 35.97 1.38
C PHE A 638 11.99 35.94 2.67
N ARG A 639 13.04 35.12 2.75
CA ARG A 639 13.93 35.03 3.94
C ARG A 639 14.69 36.33 4.18
N THR A 640 14.98 37.05 3.10
CA THR A 640 15.93 38.17 3.13
C THR A 640 15.26 39.54 3.16
N ARG A 641 13.95 39.64 2.88
CA ARG A 641 13.19 40.93 2.86
C ARG A 641 13.29 41.80 4.12
N ARG A 642 13.67 41.22 5.27
CA ARG A 642 13.86 41.95 6.55
C ARG A 642 15.31 42.13 6.95
N SER A 643 16.23 41.51 6.23
CA SER A 643 17.66 41.56 6.50
C SER A 643 18.27 42.75 5.75
N LYS A 644 19.02 43.60 6.44
CA LYS A 644 19.83 44.61 5.77
C LYS A 644 20.96 43.88 5.04
N GLN A 645 21.04 44.00 3.72
CA GLN A 645 22.16 43.50 2.94
C GLN A 645 23.48 44.02 3.54
N ARG A 646 24.44 43.12 3.73
CA ARG A 646 25.80 43.49 4.13
C ARG A 646 26.75 42.92 3.10
N THR A 647 27.60 43.77 2.55
CA THR A 647 28.82 43.29 1.93
C THR A 647 29.78 42.90 3.06
N ALA A 648 30.34 41.69 3.02
CA ALA A 648 31.33 41.26 4.00
C ALA A 648 32.53 42.21 3.93
N LYS A 649 32.79 42.93 5.03
CA LYS A 649 33.88 43.91 5.10
C LYS A 649 35.15 43.15 5.50
N GLY A 650 35.98 42.77 4.53
CA GLY A 650 37.29 42.17 4.78
C GLY A 650 37.64 40.90 4.00
N ASP A 651 36.76 40.38 3.14
CA ASP A 651 37.15 39.25 2.28
C ASP A 651 38.13 39.73 1.18
N PRO A 652 39.24 39.00 0.95
CA PRO A 652 40.25 39.37 -0.04
C PRO A 652 39.62 39.48 -1.45
N PRO A 653 40.18 40.32 -2.33
CA PRO A 653 39.58 40.67 -3.62
C PRO A 653 39.75 39.53 -4.62
N PHE A 654 39.01 38.43 -4.43
CA PHE A 654 38.73 37.51 -5.52
C PHE A 654 37.48 38.01 -6.25
N PRO A 655 37.59 38.46 -7.52
CA PRO A 655 36.47 39.04 -8.28
C PRO A 655 35.24 38.12 -8.38
N MET A 656 35.44 36.81 -8.18
CA MET A 656 34.41 35.76 -8.26
C MET A 656 33.59 35.58 -6.97
N TYR A 657 33.92 36.29 -5.89
CA TYR A 657 33.20 36.21 -4.59
C TYR A 657 32.58 37.54 -4.18
N ARG A 658 32.30 38.44 -5.12
CA ARG A 658 31.59 39.72 -4.87
C ARG A 658 30.09 39.57 -4.54
N ASP A 659 29.62 38.34 -4.30
CA ASP A 659 28.20 38.07 -4.09
C ASP A 659 27.81 38.28 -2.63
N THR A 660 26.77 39.07 -2.44
CA THR A 660 26.27 39.54 -1.15
C THR A 660 25.88 38.39 -0.22
N TRP A 661 26.65 38.20 0.84
CA TRP A 661 26.22 37.44 2.01
C TRP A 661 25.10 38.20 2.74
N MET A 662 24.01 37.53 3.10
CA MET A 662 22.96 38.13 3.92
C MET A 662 22.92 37.52 5.32
N GLY A 663 23.60 38.16 6.27
CA GLY A 663 23.55 37.81 7.70
C GLY A 663 23.02 38.97 8.57
N SER A 664 22.17 38.67 9.54
CA SER A 664 21.67 39.62 10.55
C SER A 664 22.67 39.77 11.71
N ARG A 665 22.95 41.01 12.14
CA ARG A 665 23.90 41.33 13.23
C ARG A 665 23.50 40.77 14.62
N LYS A 666 22.26 40.31 14.78
CA LYS A 666 21.69 39.82 16.06
C LYS A 666 21.57 38.29 16.12
N GLN A 667 21.92 37.59 15.05
CA GLN A 667 21.74 36.15 14.95
C GLN A 667 23.12 35.49 14.85
N GLY A 668 23.37 34.49 15.69
CA GLY A 668 24.66 33.82 15.80
C GLY A 668 25.08 33.10 14.50
N PRO A 669 26.29 32.53 14.45
CA PRO A 669 26.89 31.87 13.28
C PRO A 669 26.11 30.66 12.70
N GLY A 670 24.90 30.35 13.17
CA GLY A 670 24.04 29.27 12.67
C GLY A 670 22.92 29.70 11.70
N ASP A 671 22.75 30.98 11.41
CA ASP A 671 21.63 31.49 10.58
C ASP A 671 22.05 31.78 9.12
N TYR A 672 22.60 30.77 8.42
CA TYR A 672 22.84 30.87 6.98
C TYR A 672 21.51 31.09 6.24
N MET A 673 21.38 32.23 5.55
CA MET A 673 20.16 32.62 4.81
C MET A 673 20.19 32.20 3.34
N GLY A 674 21.28 31.55 2.91
CA GLY A 674 21.57 31.18 1.54
C GLY A 674 22.42 32.21 0.80
N ARG A 675 22.90 31.84 -0.40
CA ARG A 675 23.66 32.69 -1.31
C ARG A 675 22.94 32.82 -2.65
N TYR A 676 23.07 33.97 -3.30
CA TYR A 676 22.63 34.17 -4.68
C TYR A 676 23.87 34.32 -5.56
N TYR A 677 23.92 33.56 -6.66
CA TYR A 677 24.99 33.58 -7.65
C TYR A 677 24.47 34.26 -8.93
N PRO A 678 24.71 35.57 -9.12
CA PRO A 678 24.13 36.32 -10.24
C PRO A 678 24.56 35.80 -11.62
N GLN A 679 25.77 35.25 -11.71
CA GLN A 679 26.34 34.72 -12.96
C GLN A 679 25.59 33.47 -13.45
N GLU A 680 25.05 32.69 -12.52
CA GLU A 680 24.35 31.43 -12.79
C GLU A 680 22.83 31.58 -12.65
N ASN A 681 22.37 32.74 -12.19
CA ASN A 681 20.99 32.97 -11.77
C ASN A 681 20.48 31.87 -10.81
N ALA A 682 21.37 31.42 -9.94
CA ALA A 682 21.17 30.32 -9.02
C ALA A 682 21.12 30.80 -7.56
N TYR A 683 20.40 30.06 -6.74
CA TYR A 683 20.30 30.32 -5.30
C TYR A 683 20.80 29.08 -4.55
N GLU A 684 21.35 29.27 -3.36
CA GLU A 684 21.83 28.18 -2.51
C GLU A 684 21.05 28.21 -1.20
N ILE A 685 19.86 27.63 -1.20
CA ILE A 685 18.92 27.72 -0.07
C ILE A 685 18.52 26.35 0.45
N SER A 686 18.56 25.36 -0.43
CA SER A 686 17.78 24.13 -0.34
C SER A 686 18.39 23.04 0.56
N THR A 687 19.53 23.28 1.21
CA THR A 687 20.43 22.17 1.59
C THR A 687 21.19 22.26 2.93
N MET A 688 20.99 23.28 3.76
CA MET A 688 21.73 23.41 5.05
C MET A 688 20.86 23.37 6.33
N SER A 689 19.77 22.58 6.36
CA SER A 689 18.94 22.44 7.58
C SER A 689 18.67 21.00 8.00
#